data_AF-A0A3D3W4F3-F1
#
_entry.id   AF-A0A3D3W4F3-F1
#
_cell.length_a   1.000
_cell.length_b   1.000
_cell.length_c   1.000
_cell.angle_alpha   90.00
_cell.angle_beta   90.00
_cell.angle_gamma   90.00
#
_symmetry.space_group_name_H-M   'P 1'
#
loop_
_entity.id
_entity.type
_entity.pdbx_description
1 polymer ?
#
loop_
_entity_poly.entity_id
_entity_poly.type
_entity_poly.pdbx_seq_one_letter_code
_entity_poly.pdbx_strand_id
1 'polypeptide(L)'
;MVRHGRRACVGPCEPTVTARILANLPEIPESSENNSFSVCGNLEFAFWVWVRWPKDPLRFFSLNRILARRMQRQHAVLWFTVLRRILPMNPVFRNGLLLALSGWVPSVYAQEAPPAQAPAAAAQADSPDDGRSVYSVPSLTPQWQAQAVLNRSTDKLKFLTADEDIVVAQSMSGVVTVLNSENGREYWSSRVGRENDASMPAATDSQLLAVITGPTLHCFEKFTGRRLFSYRMPQSPSAPPIIFRRDVTYGNATRTLRWIVVPNIDGSIVSFDVDALERMGRLGTLPSDVWRGEQWRFVISEDIRFSVLAGSSRLGFATAAGNIYGIMLSGSDAGEGRFQFIMKSGASAPPLLAVRGTDERVVSATKDGRLFCVDLNSGGRMHWGLSLAAPVMKPMLAIENDLYFVTHDSVMARHDLVSGDAAQISSGTGTVVSQAESSRGELRAYGASVEVSIDGLTAFAPFRIANRSTQQEIRSLTLDLSRTPLTFTASTADPAVPAITALGAGRESTGLTTMTLSPDQKSATLEFVGFDADEYLYLNLGLQHPELAVQKIPDSLLAGADIRVLVAPKRATAGATESYPPRTIKGRLTNGSRPWKVAGISSILAASESTIYCEDLAGTIVGIDRRNGSYQFSMNATDQSIRLFNDRTDRVITSSLSGQVTLWAERRIQYGVTPVPVVGGLTWLVTPVAELQTDFARYHRNPEQRPLMPDVPAREPQVATAPDSTAAGG
;
A
#
# COMPACT_ATOMS: atom_id res chain seq x y z
N MET A 1 -74.87 17.99 0.28
CA MET A 1 -75.08 18.53 1.65
C MET A 1 -73.68 18.64 2.28
N VAL A 2 -73.15 19.77 2.79
CA VAL A 2 -73.71 20.80 3.72
C VAL A 2 -73.91 20.14 5.10
N ARG A 3 -73.29 20.51 6.24
CA ARG A 3 -72.45 21.65 6.73
C ARG A 3 -71.21 21.08 7.48
N HIS A 4 -70.05 21.72 7.73
CA HIS A 4 -69.67 23.06 8.20
C HIS A 4 -69.93 23.34 9.70
N GLY A 5 -68.88 23.64 10.50
CA GLY A 5 -69.00 23.85 11.95
C GLY A 5 -67.73 24.25 12.69
N ARG A 6 -67.22 25.48 12.47
CA ARG A 6 -66.28 26.13 13.42
C ARG A 6 -67.06 26.73 14.60
N ARG A 7 -66.46 26.73 15.81
CA ARG A 7 -66.64 27.81 16.80
C ARG A 7 -65.43 27.90 17.73
N ALA A 8 -65.09 29.13 18.11
CA ALA A 8 -64.08 29.47 19.10
C ALA A 8 -64.60 30.62 19.96
N CYS A 9 -64.20 30.66 21.23
CA CYS A 9 -64.30 31.76 22.21
C CYS A 9 -63.47 31.32 23.44
N VAL A 10 -62.92 32.17 24.32
CA VAL A 10 -62.40 33.56 24.28
C VAL A 10 -61.49 33.67 25.55
N GLY A 11 -60.51 34.58 25.60
CA GLY A 11 -59.63 34.77 26.78
C GLY A 11 -60.29 35.57 27.94
N PRO A 12 -59.54 36.33 28.76
CA PRO A 12 -58.09 36.55 28.80
C PRO A 12 -57.45 36.50 30.21
N CYS A 13 -56.12 36.68 30.33
CA CYS A 13 -55.43 37.62 31.25
C CYS A 13 -53.89 37.43 31.26
N GLU A 14 -53.16 38.53 31.44
CA GLU A 14 -51.69 38.72 31.42
C GLU A 14 -51.33 39.87 32.41
N PRO A 15 -50.06 40.29 32.64
CA PRO A 15 -48.80 39.54 32.82
C PRO A 15 -48.02 40.11 34.06
N THR A 16 -46.68 40.30 33.95
CA THR A 16 -45.68 41.00 34.82
C THR A 16 -44.78 40.09 35.70
N VAL A 17 -43.49 40.38 35.99
CA VAL A 17 -42.50 41.46 35.65
C VAL A 17 -41.10 40.91 36.05
N THR A 18 -39.91 41.17 35.47
CA THR A 18 -39.36 41.49 34.12
C THR A 18 -38.00 40.72 34.04
N ALA A 19 -36.81 41.08 33.51
CA ALA A 19 -36.18 42.19 32.76
C ALA A 19 -34.81 41.66 32.20
N ARG A 20 -34.06 42.28 31.27
CA ARG A 20 -34.27 43.43 30.35
C ARG A 20 -33.33 43.25 29.14
N ILE A 21 -33.71 43.78 27.97
CA ILE A 21 -32.94 43.74 26.71
C ILE A 21 -32.16 45.05 26.52
N LEU A 22 -31.01 45.00 25.82
CA LEU A 22 -30.63 46.02 24.85
C LEU A 22 -29.89 45.36 23.67
N ALA A 23 -30.20 45.79 22.45
CA ALA A 23 -29.62 45.31 21.20
C ALA A 23 -29.29 46.52 20.30
N ASN A 24 -28.42 46.34 19.30
CA ASN A 24 -28.31 47.24 18.14
C ASN A 24 -27.55 46.59 16.97
N LEU A 25 -28.04 46.85 15.76
CA LEU A 25 -27.56 46.57 14.39
C LEU A 25 -28.19 47.70 13.51
N PRO A 26 -27.74 48.02 12.26
CA PRO A 26 -27.31 47.07 11.21
C PRO A 26 -26.22 47.56 10.19
N GLU A 27 -25.99 46.71 9.18
CA GLU A 27 -25.69 46.97 7.73
C GLU A 27 -24.75 48.09 7.22
N ILE A 28 -23.73 47.69 6.44
CA ILE A 28 -23.19 48.34 5.20
C ILE A 28 -22.67 47.20 4.24
N PRO A 29 -22.69 47.33 2.88
CA PRO A 29 -22.59 46.18 1.95
C PRO A 29 -21.27 46.04 1.13
N GLU A 30 -21.32 45.26 0.04
CA GLU A 30 -20.24 44.76 -0.85
C GLU A 30 -19.40 45.83 -1.58
N SER A 31 -18.12 45.51 -1.93
CA SER A 31 -17.54 45.78 -3.27
C SER A 31 -16.07 45.32 -3.49
N SER A 32 -15.79 44.90 -4.73
CA SER A 32 -14.56 45.01 -5.56
C SER A 32 -13.13 44.78 -5.02
N GLU A 33 -12.47 43.82 -5.69
CA GLU A 33 -11.13 43.90 -6.35
C GLU A 33 -9.79 44.00 -5.58
N ASN A 34 -8.83 43.21 -6.12
CA ASN A 34 -7.41 43.51 -6.35
C ASN A 34 -6.65 44.40 -5.34
N ASN A 35 -5.75 43.77 -4.57
CA ASN A 35 -4.32 43.98 -4.85
C ASN A 35 -3.41 42.90 -4.23
N SER A 36 -2.29 42.63 -4.91
CA SER A 36 -1.20 41.80 -4.41
C SER A 36 -0.27 42.61 -3.51
N PHE A 37 0.10 42.09 -2.34
CA PHE A 37 1.30 42.54 -1.64
C PHE A 37 2.11 41.35 -1.12
N SER A 38 3.33 41.23 -1.64
CA SER A 38 4.38 40.39 -1.04
C SER A 38 5.09 41.21 0.05
N VAL A 39 5.25 40.63 1.23
CA VAL A 39 6.13 41.16 2.28
C VAL A 39 6.95 40.02 2.85
N CYS A 40 8.25 40.00 2.51
CA CYS A 40 9.22 39.19 3.22
C CYS A 40 9.43 39.78 4.62
N GLY A 41 9.27 38.97 5.67
CA GLY A 41 9.47 39.41 7.05
C GLY A 41 9.82 38.24 7.97
N ASN A 42 11.09 38.14 8.35
CA ASN A 42 11.51 37.25 9.42
C ASN A 42 10.93 37.76 10.75
N LEU A 43 10.19 36.92 11.46
CA LEU A 43 9.74 37.19 12.83
C LEU A 43 9.81 35.90 13.65
N GLU A 44 10.79 35.85 14.55
CA GLU A 44 10.87 34.83 15.59
C GLU A 44 9.71 35.03 16.58
N PHE A 45 8.94 33.97 16.85
CA PHE A 45 7.94 33.98 17.92
C PHE A 45 8.28 32.92 18.98
N ALA A 46 8.97 33.37 20.03
CA ALA A 46 9.24 32.57 21.21
C ALA A 46 7.96 32.33 22.02
N PHE A 47 7.52 31.08 22.10
CA PHE A 47 6.38 30.70 22.95
C PHE A 47 6.75 30.75 24.44
N TRP A 48 6.22 31.74 25.15
CA TRP A 48 6.28 31.81 26.61
C TRP A 48 5.35 30.77 27.25
N VAL A 49 5.93 29.68 27.77
CA VAL A 49 5.21 28.73 28.63
C VAL A 49 5.28 29.19 30.09
N TRP A 50 4.14 29.53 30.67
CA TRP A 50 4.03 29.86 32.10
C TRP A 50 4.20 28.62 32.98
N VAL A 51 5.41 28.40 33.51
CA VAL A 51 5.66 27.42 34.59
C VAL A 51 5.63 28.14 35.94
N ARG A 52 4.62 27.82 36.78
CA ARG A 52 4.34 28.51 38.04
C ARG A 52 4.79 27.72 39.27
N TRP A 53 6.02 27.98 39.72
CA TRP A 53 6.61 27.60 41.02
C TRP A 53 7.19 28.90 41.68
N PRO A 54 7.64 28.92 42.95
CA PRO A 54 7.87 27.81 43.90
C PRO A 54 7.29 28.02 45.32
N LYS A 55 7.56 27.06 46.22
CA LYS A 55 7.91 27.13 47.67
C LYS A 55 7.45 25.82 48.35
N ASP A 56 8.23 25.09 49.15
CA ASP A 56 9.49 25.38 49.86
C ASP A 56 10.47 24.16 49.85
N PRO A 57 11.75 24.34 50.26
CA PRO A 57 12.76 23.26 50.27
C PRO A 57 12.73 22.38 51.54
N LEU A 58 13.64 21.39 51.60
CA LEU A 58 13.91 20.42 52.68
C LEU A 58 13.07 19.12 52.72
N ARG A 59 13.45 18.13 51.88
CA ARG A 59 13.54 16.69 52.22
C ARG A 59 14.01 15.85 51.01
N PHE A 60 15.32 15.75 50.80
CA PHE A 60 15.91 14.83 49.83
C PHE A 60 17.23 14.23 50.34
N PHE A 61 17.13 13.21 51.19
CA PHE A 61 18.20 12.23 51.42
C PHE A 61 17.61 10.91 51.94
N SER A 62 18.35 9.81 51.68
CA SER A 62 18.14 8.44 52.20
C SER A 62 16.75 7.80 52.04
N LEU A 63 16.53 7.12 50.91
CA LEU A 63 15.72 5.88 50.90
C LEU A 63 16.14 4.87 49.82
N ASN A 64 17.46 4.76 49.57
CA ASN A 64 18.03 3.80 48.63
C ASN A 64 19.23 3.05 49.25
N ARG A 65 19.01 2.38 50.39
CA ARG A 65 20.02 1.52 51.07
C ARG A 65 19.49 0.41 51.99
N ILE A 66 18.17 0.25 52.13
CA ILE A 66 17.55 -0.77 53.00
C ILE A 66 16.56 -1.63 52.20
N LEU A 67 17.10 -2.59 51.44
CA LEU A 67 16.38 -3.78 50.94
C LEU A 67 17.37 -4.81 50.37
N ALA A 68 18.46 -4.35 49.73
CA ALA A 68 19.55 -5.17 49.17
C ALA A 68 20.47 -5.86 50.20
N ARG A 69 19.97 -6.23 51.38
CA ARG A 69 20.74 -6.94 52.45
C ARG A 69 19.96 -8.01 53.22
N ARG A 70 18.82 -8.51 52.72
CA ARG A 70 18.02 -9.54 53.43
C ARG A 70 17.51 -10.73 52.60
N MET A 71 18.02 -10.97 51.39
CA MET A 71 17.72 -12.17 50.58
C MET A 71 18.98 -12.79 49.96
N GLN A 72 19.99 -13.09 50.79
CA GLN A 72 21.19 -13.81 50.33
C GLN A 72 21.80 -14.69 51.44
N ARG A 73 20.96 -15.44 52.19
CA ARG A 73 21.41 -16.41 53.21
C ARG A 73 20.33 -17.42 53.66
N GLN A 74 19.66 -18.08 52.71
CA GLN A 74 18.88 -19.33 52.91
C GLN A 74 18.66 -19.99 51.54
N HIS A 75 18.39 -21.30 51.50
CA HIS A 75 18.47 -22.21 50.31
C HIS A 75 19.89 -22.65 49.89
N ALA A 76 20.64 -23.24 50.83
CA ALA A 76 21.84 -24.05 50.54
C ALA A 76 21.86 -25.40 51.29
N VAL A 77 20.67 -25.87 51.71
CA VAL A 77 20.37 -27.19 52.30
C VAL A 77 18.96 -27.58 51.80
N LEU A 78 18.66 -28.89 51.67
CA LEU A 78 17.42 -29.49 51.11
C LEU A 78 17.30 -29.63 49.57
N TRP A 79 18.35 -30.08 48.88
CA TRP A 79 18.21 -30.69 47.53
C TRP A 79 18.98 -32.03 47.35
N PHE A 80 19.51 -32.62 48.44
CA PHE A 80 20.33 -33.85 48.39
C PHE A 80 19.59 -35.13 48.84
N THR A 81 18.28 -35.05 49.11
CA THR A 81 17.46 -36.16 49.60
C THR A 81 16.03 -36.07 49.05
N VAL A 82 15.75 -36.76 47.94
CA VAL A 82 14.42 -37.27 47.54
C VAL A 82 14.52 -38.19 46.32
N LEU A 83 15.43 -37.89 45.38
CA LEU A 83 15.58 -38.60 44.09
C LEU A 83 16.33 -39.95 44.22
N ARG A 84 15.91 -40.81 45.17
CA ARG A 84 16.50 -42.13 45.47
C ARG A 84 15.45 -43.18 45.89
N ARG A 85 14.35 -43.30 45.16
CA ARG A 85 13.36 -44.41 45.22
C ARG A 85 12.50 -44.41 43.95
N ILE A 86 11.98 -45.58 43.54
CA ILE A 86 11.14 -45.83 42.33
C ILE A 86 11.98 -45.70 41.03
N LEU A 87 12.23 -46.70 40.18
CA LEU A 87 11.92 -48.15 40.12
C LEU A 87 13.15 -48.92 39.50
N PRO A 88 13.21 -50.27 39.50
CA PRO A 88 14.45 -51.02 39.23
C PRO A 88 14.77 -51.35 37.75
N MET A 89 15.97 -51.89 37.53
CA MET A 89 16.57 -52.28 36.24
C MET A 89 16.02 -53.59 35.66
N ASN A 90 16.23 -53.82 34.35
CA ASN A 90 16.90 -55.04 33.88
C ASN A 90 17.65 -54.80 32.54
N PRO A 91 18.89 -55.30 32.30
CA PRO A 91 19.67 -54.99 31.10
C PRO A 91 19.99 -56.21 30.20
N VAL A 92 19.78 -56.08 28.89
CA VAL A 92 20.30 -57.01 27.85
C VAL A 92 20.75 -56.20 26.62
N PHE A 93 21.59 -56.77 25.75
CA PHE A 93 22.15 -56.15 24.52
C PHE A 93 23.11 -54.97 24.70
N ARG A 94 23.99 -55.10 25.69
CA ARG A 94 25.34 -54.52 25.63
C ARG A 94 26.31 -55.61 25.12
N ASN A 95 26.62 -55.62 23.82
CA ASN A 95 27.88 -56.10 23.19
C ASN A 95 27.70 -56.28 21.66
N GLY A 96 28.72 -55.88 20.89
CA GLY A 96 28.70 -55.83 19.41
C GLY A 96 28.59 -54.39 18.90
N LEU A 97 29.58 -53.81 18.21
CA LEU A 97 30.89 -54.34 17.80
C LEU A 97 32.00 -53.30 18.06
N LEU A 98 33.15 -53.75 18.56
CA LEU A 98 34.38 -52.96 18.69
C LEU A 98 35.34 -53.37 17.57
N LEU A 99 35.75 -52.42 16.73
CA LEU A 99 36.94 -52.35 15.86
C LEU A 99 36.67 -51.29 14.76
N ALA A 100 37.52 -50.31 14.47
CA ALA A 100 38.84 -49.98 15.02
C ALA A 100 39.00 -48.47 15.30
N LEU A 101 39.91 -48.12 16.21
CA LEU A 101 40.28 -46.75 16.59
C LEU A 101 41.79 -46.55 16.43
N SER A 102 42.19 -45.47 15.76
CA SER A 102 43.56 -44.90 15.85
C SER A 102 43.61 -43.48 15.27
N GLY A 103 43.81 -42.41 16.04
CA GLY A 103 43.81 -42.31 17.51
C GLY A 103 44.38 -40.98 18.03
N TRP A 104 43.95 -40.59 19.24
CA TRP A 104 44.59 -39.67 20.21
C TRP A 104 44.80 -38.19 19.77
N VAL A 105 44.19 -37.13 20.34
CA VAL A 105 43.92 -36.74 21.76
C VAL A 105 45.24 -36.34 22.46
N PRO A 106 45.40 -35.09 22.99
CA PRO A 106 44.70 -34.69 24.22
C PRO A 106 44.38 -33.20 24.49
N SER A 107 43.72 -33.01 25.64
CA SER A 107 43.73 -31.82 26.54
C SER A 107 42.71 -30.70 26.30
N VAL A 108 41.68 -30.70 27.15
CA VAL A 108 40.82 -29.55 27.47
C VAL A 108 41.54 -28.64 28.46
N TYR A 109 41.39 -27.32 28.29
CA TYR A 109 41.37 -26.38 29.42
C TYR A 109 40.01 -25.68 29.45
N ALA A 110 39.48 -25.47 30.66
CA ALA A 110 38.17 -24.83 30.83
C ALA A 110 38.29 -23.30 30.79
N GLN A 111 37.29 -22.65 30.20
CA GLN A 111 36.96 -21.25 30.46
C GLN A 111 35.47 -21.13 30.78
N GLU A 112 35.16 -20.18 31.65
CA GLU A 112 33.83 -20.03 32.25
C GLU A 112 32.81 -19.47 31.26
N ALA A 113 31.58 -20.00 31.30
CA ALA A 113 30.49 -19.49 30.48
C ALA A 113 29.98 -18.15 31.05
N PRO A 114 29.96 -17.06 30.27
CA PRO A 114 29.27 -15.83 30.67
C PRO A 114 27.74 -16.06 30.74
N PRO A 115 27.00 -15.26 31.52
CA PRO A 115 25.57 -15.46 31.72
C PRO A 115 24.79 -15.25 30.42
N ALA A 116 23.76 -16.07 30.22
CA ALA A 116 22.87 -15.98 29.06
C ALA A 116 22.19 -14.59 29.00
N GLN A 117 22.50 -13.82 27.97
CA GLN A 117 21.71 -12.65 27.61
C GLN A 117 20.36 -13.11 27.07
N ALA A 118 19.28 -12.41 27.45
CA ALA A 118 18.00 -12.56 26.80
C ALA A 118 18.13 -12.23 25.29
N PRO A 119 17.35 -12.86 24.39
CA PRO A 119 17.42 -12.56 22.97
C PRO A 119 17.13 -11.07 22.75
N ALA A 120 18.15 -10.33 22.31
CA ALA A 120 17.98 -8.96 21.86
C ALA A 120 17.00 -8.97 20.68
N ALA A 121 16.08 -8.00 20.63
CA ALA A 121 15.23 -7.81 19.48
C ALA A 121 16.11 -7.67 18.24
N ALA A 122 15.81 -8.44 17.19
CA ALA A 122 16.60 -8.47 15.96
C ALA A 122 16.40 -7.15 15.19
N ALA A 123 17.16 -6.13 15.58
CA ALA A 123 17.39 -4.97 14.75
C ALA A 123 17.99 -5.49 13.43
N GLN A 124 17.20 -5.39 12.35
CA GLN A 124 17.69 -5.67 11.02
C GLN A 124 18.76 -4.62 10.73
N ALA A 125 20.03 -5.04 10.78
CA ALA A 125 21.12 -4.20 10.33
C ALA A 125 20.96 -4.03 8.81
N ASP A 126 20.83 -2.78 8.36
CA ASP A 126 21.05 -2.45 6.96
C ASP A 126 22.43 -2.99 6.58
N SER A 127 22.45 -3.97 5.67
CA SER A 127 23.70 -4.55 5.20
C SER A 127 24.49 -3.46 4.45
N PRO A 128 25.76 -3.19 4.79
CA PRO A 128 26.57 -2.27 4.01
C PRO A 128 26.64 -2.75 2.56
N ASP A 129 26.40 -1.84 1.62
CA ASP A 129 26.28 -2.14 0.19
C ASP A 129 27.67 -2.48 -0.41
N ASP A 130 28.05 -3.76 -0.30
CA ASP A 130 29.38 -4.31 -0.65
C ASP A 130 29.61 -4.42 -2.17
N GLY A 131 29.29 -3.37 -2.92
CA GLY A 131 29.61 -3.16 -4.33
C GLY A 131 29.00 -4.14 -5.35
N ARG A 132 28.32 -5.19 -4.88
CA ARG A 132 27.66 -6.21 -5.71
C ARG A 132 26.21 -5.81 -5.92
N SER A 133 25.85 -5.42 -7.14
CA SER A 133 24.48 -5.04 -7.49
C SER A 133 23.51 -6.23 -7.38
N VAL A 134 22.93 -6.42 -6.19
CA VAL A 134 21.92 -7.47 -5.96
C VAL A 134 20.61 -7.06 -6.62
N TYR A 135 20.30 -7.67 -7.75
CA TYR A 135 19.00 -7.51 -8.40
C TYR A 135 18.00 -8.49 -7.77
N SER A 136 16.85 -8.00 -7.30
CA SER A 136 15.69 -8.84 -6.98
C SER A 136 14.57 -8.59 -7.97
N VAL A 137 14.29 -9.57 -8.82
CA VAL A 137 13.13 -9.54 -9.73
C VAL A 137 11.93 -10.17 -9.01
N PRO A 138 10.84 -9.43 -8.79
CA PRO A 138 9.63 -9.97 -8.18
C PRO A 138 8.88 -10.82 -9.22
N SER A 139 8.72 -12.11 -8.93
CA SER A 139 7.96 -13.05 -9.77
C SER A 139 6.74 -13.57 -9.01
N LEU A 140 5.57 -13.55 -9.63
CA LEU A 140 4.34 -14.08 -9.02
C LEU A 140 4.28 -15.60 -9.27
N THR A 141 4.21 -16.40 -8.21
CA THR A 141 4.17 -17.87 -8.30
C THR A 141 3.05 -18.47 -7.45
N PRO A 142 2.41 -19.59 -7.87
CA PRO A 142 1.34 -20.21 -7.11
C PRO A 142 1.93 -20.91 -5.87
N GLN A 143 1.53 -20.46 -4.67
CA GLN A 143 1.95 -21.08 -3.39
C GLN A 143 1.15 -22.36 -3.13
N TRP A 144 -0.16 -22.34 -3.36
CA TRP A 144 -1.03 -23.52 -3.26
C TRP A 144 -2.25 -23.42 -4.19
N GLN A 145 -2.85 -24.58 -4.45
CA GLN A 145 -4.15 -24.71 -5.12
C GLN A 145 -5.05 -25.62 -4.30
N ALA A 146 -6.31 -25.21 -4.13
CA ALA A 146 -7.31 -25.93 -3.34
C ALA A 146 -8.67 -25.94 -4.05
N GLN A 147 -9.55 -26.86 -3.65
CA GLN A 147 -10.91 -26.96 -4.17
C GLN A 147 -11.89 -26.61 -3.05
N ALA A 148 -12.71 -25.58 -3.25
CA ALA A 148 -13.86 -25.29 -2.41
C ALA A 148 -14.94 -26.39 -2.55
N VAL A 149 -15.63 -26.72 -1.46
CA VAL A 149 -16.65 -27.76 -1.43
C VAL A 149 -17.94 -27.23 -2.07
N LEU A 150 -18.14 -27.54 -3.36
CA LEU A 150 -19.35 -27.24 -4.12
C LEU A 150 -19.58 -28.28 -5.22
N ASN A 151 -20.83 -28.42 -5.70
CA ASN A 151 -21.11 -29.29 -6.83
C ASN A 151 -20.72 -28.63 -8.16
N ARG A 152 -19.55 -28.98 -8.69
CA ARG A 152 -18.95 -28.40 -9.91
C ARG A 152 -19.86 -28.39 -11.16
N SER A 153 -20.91 -29.21 -11.22
CA SER A 153 -21.83 -29.29 -12.37
C SER A 153 -23.09 -28.42 -12.25
N THR A 154 -23.54 -28.07 -11.04
CA THR A 154 -24.78 -27.31 -10.81
C THR A 154 -24.59 -26.02 -10.03
N ASP A 155 -23.51 -25.92 -9.25
CA ASP A 155 -23.20 -24.81 -8.35
C ASP A 155 -21.97 -24.06 -8.84
N LYS A 156 -21.85 -22.79 -8.44
CA LYS A 156 -20.73 -21.91 -8.79
C LYS A 156 -20.28 -21.14 -7.57
N LEU A 157 -19.00 -20.78 -7.53
CA LEU A 157 -18.54 -19.81 -6.55
C LEU A 157 -19.19 -18.44 -6.83
N LYS A 158 -19.78 -17.82 -5.80
CA LYS A 158 -20.46 -16.53 -5.86
C LYS A 158 -19.61 -15.41 -5.26
N PHE A 159 -18.96 -15.68 -4.13
CA PHE A 159 -18.03 -14.76 -3.49
C PHE A 159 -16.78 -15.50 -3.04
N LEU A 160 -15.67 -14.77 -3.08
CA LEU A 160 -14.42 -15.08 -2.43
C LEU A 160 -14.11 -13.92 -1.49
N THR A 161 -13.68 -14.22 -0.28
CA THR A 161 -13.24 -13.23 0.73
C THR A 161 -12.05 -13.82 1.46
N ALA A 162 -11.09 -13.02 1.88
CA ALA A 162 -9.95 -13.49 2.64
C ALA A 162 -9.63 -12.55 3.80
N ASP A 163 -8.94 -13.13 4.76
CA ASP A 163 -8.37 -12.50 5.94
C ASP A 163 -6.90 -12.88 6.02
N GLU A 164 -6.19 -12.46 7.06
CA GLU A 164 -4.78 -12.85 7.24
C GLU A 164 -4.65 -14.38 7.49
N ASP A 165 -5.58 -15.01 8.24
CA ASP A 165 -5.54 -16.45 8.58
C ASP A 165 -6.24 -17.41 7.58
N ILE A 166 -7.24 -16.93 6.83
CA ILE A 166 -8.18 -17.79 6.09
C ILE A 166 -8.64 -17.21 4.75
N VAL A 167 -9.03 -18.10 3.83
CA VAL A 167 -9.76 -17.79 2.60
C VAL A 167 -11.14 -18.45 2.68
N VAL A 168 -12.20 -17.66 2.52
CA VAL A 168 -13.60 -18.09 2.59
C VAL A 168 -14.21 -18.08 1.20
N ALA A 169 -14.66 -19.26 0.76
CA ALA A 169 -15.29 -19.48 -0.53
C ALA A 169 -16.79 -19.74 -0.32
N GLN A 170 -17.66 -18.88 -0.87
CA GLN A 170 -19.12 -18.98 -0.75
C GLN A 170 -19.77 -19.32 -2.10
N SER A 171 -20.52 -20.42 -2.17
CA SER A 171 -21.21 -20.85 -3.39
C SER A 171 -22.61 -20.25 -3.57
N MET A 172 -23.19 -20.40 -4.76
CA MET A 172 -24.56 -19.98 -5.06
C MET A 172 -25.60 -20.86 -4.35
N SER A 173 -25.30 -22.14 -4.09
CA SER A 173 -26.20 -23.03 -3.34
C SER A 173 -26.19 -22.84 -1.81
N GLY A 174 -25.38 -21.89 -1.32
CA GLY A 174 -25.23 -21.55 0.09
C GLY A 174 -24.17 -22.35 0.84
N VAL A 175 -23.27 -23.06 0.16
CA VAL A 175 -22.15 -23.73 0.84
C VAL A 175 -21.02 -22.73 1.09
N VAL A 176 -20.55 -22.69 2.33
CA VAL A 176 -19.38 -21.91 2.77
C VAL A 176 -18.26 -22.90 3.05
N THR A 177 -17.12 -22.76 2.36
CA THR A 177 -15.88 -23.49 2.64
C THR A 177 -14.86 -22.51 3.21
N VAL A 178 -14.17 -22.91 4.28
CA VAL A 178 -13.08 -22.12 4.88
C VAL A 178 -11.77 -22.87 4.69
N LEU A 179 -10.84 -22.22 4.00
CA LEU A 179 -9.50 -22.70 3.69
C LEU A 179 -8.47 -21.93 4.53
N ASN A 180 -7.36 -22.56 4.88
CA ASN A 180 -6.18 -21.92 5.46
C ASN A 180 -5.46 -21.04 4.43
N SER A 181 -5.06 -19.82 4.80
CA SER A 181 -4.41 -18.86 3.88
C SER A 181 -2.99 -19.25 3.47
N GLU A 182 -2.25 -19.99 4.29
CA GLU A 182 -0.83 -20.33 4.06
C GLU A 182 -0.65 -21.61 3.23
N ASN A 183 -1.56 -22.58 3.37
CA ASN A 183 -1.43 -23.93 2.82
C ASN A 183 -2.67 -24.48 2.08
N GLY A 184 -3.78 -23.72 2.01
CA GLY A 184 -4.97 -24.07 1.25
C GLY A 184 -5.81 -25.24 1.79
N ARG A 185 -5.44 -25.84 2.94
CA ARG A 185 -6.23 -26.93 3.54
C ARG A 185 -7.60 -26.43 3.97
N GLU A 186 -8.63 -27.24 3.76
CA GLU A 186 -9.96 -27.02 4.35
C GLU A 186 -9.89 -27.14 5.87
N TYR A 187 -10.31 -26.08 6.58
CA TYR A 187 -10.64 -26.15 8.01
C TYR A 187 -12.01 -26.81 8.19
N TRP A 188 -13.02 -26.32 7.45
CA TRP A 188 -14.39 -26.84 7.48
C TRP A 188 -15.20 -26.35 6.27
N SER A 189 -16.30 -27.04 5.99
CA SER A 189 -17.37 -26.61 5.09
C SER A 189 -18.74 -26.79 5.73
N SER A 190 -19.68 -25.90 5.43
CA SER A 190 -21.04 -25.94 5.97
C SER A 190 -22.06 -25.31 5.02
N ARG A 191 -23.30 -25.80 5.03
CA ARG A 191 -24.41 -25.20 4.26
C ARG A 191 -25.14 -24.16 5.10
N VAL A 192 -25.32 -22.97 4.53
CA VAL A 192 -25.80 -21.76 5.20
C VAL A 192 -26.97 -21.16 4.41
N GLY A 193 -28.13 -21.06 5.04
CA GLY A 193 -29.39 -20.68 4.38
C GLY A 193 -29.90 -21.73 3.38
N ARG A 194 -30.66 -21.29 2.38
CA ARG A 194 -31.23 -22.11 1.31
C ARG A 194 -30.53 -21.86 -0.02
N GLU A 195 -30.79 -22.77 -0.97
CA GLU A 195 -30.33 -22.64 -2.36
C GLU A 195 -30.89 -21.37 -3.01
N ASN A 196 -30.04 -20.58 -3.65
CA ASN A 196 -30.37 -19.29 -4.29
C ASN A 196 -30.85 -18.17 -3.34
N ASP A 197 -30.74 -18.31 -2.02
CA ASP A 197 -30.95 -17.18 -1.11
C ASP A 197 -29.96 -16.03 -1.40
N ALA A 198 -30.38 -14.79 -1.13
CA ALA A 198 -29.55 -13.61 -1.29
C ALA A 198 -28.43 -13.56 -0.22
N SER A 199 -27.32 -14.26 -0.45
CA SER A 199 -26.12 -14.18 0.37
C SER A 199 -25.32 -12.89 0.15
N MET A 200 -24.65 -12.43 1.21
CA MET A 200 -23.61 -11.39 1.22
C MET A 200 -22.21 -12.02 1.35
N PRO A 201 -21.14 -11.31 0.94
CA PRO A 201 -19.75 -11.61 1.30
C PRO A 201 -19.60 -11.90 2.80
N ALA A 202 -18.75 -12.87 3.16
CA ALA A 202 -18.45 -13.17 4.56
C ALA A 202 -17.62 -12.05 5.21
N ALA A 203 -17.91 -11.75 6.47
CA ALA A 203 -17.10 -10.88 7.31
C ALA A 203 -16.33 -11.71 8.34
N THR A 204 -15.09 -11.34 8.62
CA THR A 204 -14.22 -12.06 9.56
C THR A 204 -13.63 -11.13 10.63
N ASP A 205 -13.30 -11.73 11.76
CA ASP A 205 -12.47 -11.21 12.84
C ASP A 205 -11.42 -12.29 13.17
N SER A 206 -10.43 -11.96 13.99
CA SER A 206 -9.48 -12.87 14.64
C SER A 206 -10.05 -14.22 15.13
N GLN A 207 -11.33 -14.29 15.53
CA GLN A 207 -11.96 -15.53 16.03
C GLN A 207 -13.32 -15.89 15.43
N LEU A 208 -13.96 -14.98 14.69
CA LEU A 208 -15.33 -15.15 14.21
C LEU A 208 -15.45 -15.02 12.69
N LEU A 209 -16.46 -15.69 12.15
CA LEU A 209 -16.89 -15.60 10.77
C LEU A 209 -18.42 -15.41 10.72
N ALA A 210 -18.85 -14.31 10.11
CA ALA A 210 -20.26 -13.95 9.97
C ALA A 210 -20.67 -14.01 8.49
N VAL A 211 -21.78 -14.70 8.22
CA VAL A 211 -22.38 -14.83 6.89
C VAL A 211 -23.85 -14.46 6.99
N ILE A 212 -24.32 -13.57 6.12
CA ILE A 212 -25.75 -13.28 6.00
C ILE A 212 -26.28 -13.92 4.73
N THR A 213 -27.37 -14.68 4.88
CA THR A 213 -28.07 -15.36 3.79
C THR A 213 -29.56 -15.04 3.89
N GLY A 214 -30.07 -14.28 2.94
CA GLY A 214 -31.40 -13.66 3.04
C GLY A 214 -31.46 -12.71 4.25
N PRO A 215 -32.53 -12.75 5.07
CA PRO A 215 -32.61 -11.99 6.34
C PRO A 215 -31.88 -12.68 7.51
N THR A 216 -31.16 -13.80 7.29
CA THR A 216 -30.60 -14.60 8.40
C THR A 216 -29.11 -14.36 8.56
N LEU A 217 -28.73 -13.81 9.72
CA LEU A 217 -27.34 -13.71 10.18
C LEU A 217 -26.92 -15.04 10.82
N HIS A 218 -25.88 -15.66 10.28
CA HIS A 218 -25.25 -16.85 10.81
C HIS A 218 -23.84 -16.51 11.30
N CYS A 219 -23.50 -16.91 12.53
CA CYS A 219 -22.19 -16.65 13.14
C CYS A 219 -21.50 -17.98 13.49
N PHE A 220 -20.23 -18.10 13.12
CA PHE A 220 -19.40 -19.29 13.27
C PHE A 220 -18.07 -18.94 13.95
N GLU A 221 -17.54 -19.90 14.71
CA GLU A 221 -16.17 -19.89 15.21
C GLU A 221 -15.20 -20.18 14.04
N LYS A 222 -14.29 -19.23 13.76
CA LYS A 222 -13.50 -19.12 12.53
C LYS A 222 -12.82 -20.42 12.11
N PHE A 223 -12.11 -21.07 13.04
CA PHE A 223 -11.27 -22.23 12.77
C PHE A 223 -11.99 -23.58 12.91
N THR A 224 -13.08 -23.67 13.67
CA THR A 224 -13.74 -24.96 13.99
C THR A 224 -15.01 -25.21 13.17
N GLY A 225 -15.61 -24.18 12.57
CA GLY A 225 -16.90 -24.27 11.91
C GLY A 225 -18.09 -24.43 12.85
N ARG A 226 -17.87 -24.35 14.17
CA ARG A 226 -18.93 -24.42 15.16
C ARG A 226 -19.82 -23.18 15.04
N ARG A 227 -21.05 -23.39 14.59
CA ARG A 227 -22.09 -22.36 14.49
C ARG A 227 -22.52 -21.92 15.89
N LEU A 228 -22.26 -20.68 16.24
CA LEU A 228 -22.55 -20.11 17.56
C LEU A 228 -24.03 -19.76 17.71
N PHE A 229 -24.61 -19.15 16.67
CA PHE A 229 -26.04 -18.88 16.58
C PHE A 229 -26.50 -18.74 15.12
N SER A 230 -27.81 -18.61 14.93
CA SER A 230 -28.43 -18.18 13.68
C SER A 230 -29.66 -17.35 14.03
N TYR A 231 -29.72 -16.13 13.53
CA TYR A 231 -30.69 -15.12 13.94
C TYR A 231 -31.31 -14.47 12.71
N ARG A 232 -32.64 -14.50 12.64
CA ARG A 232 -33.42 -13.93 11.53
C ARG A 232 -33.78 -12.49 11.87
N MET A 233 -33.12 -11.56 11.19
CA MET A 233 -33.24 -10.13 11.37
C MET A 233 -34.62 -9.63 10.87
N PRO A 234 -35.21 -8.57 11.47
CA PRO A 234 -36.50 -8.04 11.03
C PRO A 234 -36.49 -7.32 9.67
N GLN A 235 -35.30 -7.01 9.13
CA GLN A 235 -35.10 -6.39 7.82
C GLN A 235 -33.97 -7.12 7.07
N SER A 236 -33.98 -7.00 5.74
CA SER A 236 -32.90 -7.52 4.89
C SER A 236 -31.69 -6.56 4.88
N PRO A 237 -30.45 -7.08 4.82
CA PRO A 237 -29.26 -6.24 4.70
C PRO A 237 -29.23 -5.53 3.34
N SER A 238 -28.67 -4.32 3.29
CA SER A 238 -28.34 -3.61 2.04
C SER A 238 -26.90 -3.84 1.60
N ALA A 239 -26.00 -4.12 2.54
CA ALA A 239 -24.56 -4.23 2.33
C ALA A 239 -23.95 -5.35 3.20
N PRO A 240 -22.67 -5.74 2.97
CA PRO A 240 -21.99 -6.73 3.81
C PRO A 240 -21.87 -6.26 5.26
N PRO A 241 -21.96 -7.19 6.24
CA PRO A 241 -21.76 -6.86 7.65
C PRO A 241 -20.29 -6.54 7.94
N ILE A 242 -20.03 -5.93 9.10
CA ILE A 242 -18.69 -5.88 9.69
C ILE A 242 -18.72 -6.47 11.10
N ILE A 243 -17.65 -7.17 11.48
CA ILE A 243 -17.42 -7.60 12.86
C ILE A 243 -16.48 -6.58 13.49
N PHE A 244 -16.86 -5.99 14.62
CA PHE A 244 -16.00 -5.13 15.42
C PHE A 244 -15.63 -5.80 16.74
N ARG A 245 -14.34 -5.82 17.06
CA ARG A 245 -13.77 -6.33 18.31
C ARG A 245 -13.15 -5.19 19.10
N ARG A 246 -13.41 -5.12 20.40
CA ARG A 246 -12.71 -4.23 21.33
C ARG A 246 -12.36 -4.96 22.61
N ASP A 247 -11.08 -5.03 22.92
CA ASP A 247 -10.61 -5.54 24.21
C ASP A 247 -10.68 -4.41 25.25
N VAL A 248 -11.33 -4.68 26.39
CA VAL A 248 -11.56 -3.70 27.47
C VAL A 248 -11.04 -4.27 28.78
N THR A 249 -10.03 -3.62 29.36
CA THR A 249 -9.40 -4.04 30.61
C THR A 249 -10.10 -3.45 31.82
N TYR A 250 -10.68 -4.31 32.65
CA TYR A 250 -11.29 -3.96 33.94
C TYR A 250 -10.41 -4.49 35.08
N GLY A 251 -9.60 -3.62 35.66
CA GLY A 251 -8.61 -4.00 36.67
C GLY A 251 -7.59 -4.99 36.08
N ASN A 252 -7.54 -6.20 36.62
CA ASN A 252 -6.60 -7.25 36.16
C ASN A 252 -7.20 -8.17 35.08
N ALA A 253 -8.42 -7.92 34.60
CA ALA A 253 -9.11 -8.78 33.63
C ALA A 253 -9.42 -8.03 32.33
N THR A 254 -8.83 -8.49 31.22
CA THR A 254 -9.19 -8.03 29.87
C THR A 254 -10.37 -8.83 29.36
N ARG A 255 -11.49 -8.16 29.03
CA ARG A 255 -12.63 -8.77 28.35
C ARG A 255 -12.71 -8.27 26.91
N THR A 256 -12.65 -9.21 25.97
CA THR A 256 -13.03 -8.95 24.57
C THR A 256 -14.54 -8.77 24.46
N LEU A 257 -14.95 -7.61 23.96
CA LEU A 257 -16.31 -7.33 23.49
C LEU A 257 -16.36 -7.44 21.97
N ARG A 258 -17.45 -7.98 21.42
CA ARG A 258 -17.64 -8.17 19.97
C ARG A 258 -19.03 -7.77 19.55
N TRP A 259 -19.12 -7.06 18.44
CA TRP A 259 -20.38 -6.62 17.85
C TRP A 259 -20.40 -6.93 16.35
N ILE A 260 -21.58 -7.25 15.82
CA ILE A 260 -21.81 -7.36 14.37
C ILE A 260 -22.69 -6.19 13.96
N VAL A 261 -22.18 -5.36 13.05
CA VAL A 261 -22.90 -4.18 12.54
C VAL A 261 -23.42 -4.48 11.13
N VAL A 262 -24.71 -4.27 10.91
CA VAL A 262 -25.42 -4.61 9.67
C VAL A 262 -26.16 -3.38 9.13
N PRO A 263 -25.82 -2.89 7.92
CA PRO A 263 -26.62 -1.94 7.17
C PRO A 263 -27.83 -2.63 6.51
N ASN A 264 -29.02 -2.05 6.62
CA ASN A 264 -30.28 -2.60 6.15
C ASN A 264 -30.89 -1.78 5.00
N ILE A 265 -31.77 -2.42 4.22
CA ILE A 265 -32.43 -1.81 3.05
C ILE A 265 -33.39 -0.65 3.40
N ASP A 266 -33.78 -0.50 4.66
CA ASP A 266 -34.57 0.63 5.17
C ASP A 266 -33.72 1.87 5.51
N GLY A 267 -32.41 1.84 5.24
CA GLY A 267 -31.47 2.90 5.60
C GLY A 267 -31.07 2.89 7.08
N SER A 268 -31.42 1.86 7.84
CA SER A 268 -30.94 1.69 9.22
C SER A 268 -29.64 0.89 9.31
N ILE A 269 -28.77 1.27 10.24
CA ILE A 269 -27.59 0.50 10.66
C ILE A 269 -27.86 -0.01 12.07
N VAL A 270 -27.68 -1.31 12.28
CA VAL A 270 -27.94 -1.97 13.57
C VAL A 270 -26.69 -2.65 14.08
N SER A 271 -26.33 -2.39 15.34
CA SER A 271 -25.28 -3.13 16.06
C SER A 271 -25.90 -4.23 16.90
N PHE A 272 -25.38 -5.45 16.77
CA PHE A 272 -25.77 -6.60 17.59
C PHE A 272 -24.62 -7.04 18.51
N ASP A 273 -24.91 -7.21 19.81
CA ASP A 273 -24.00 -7.82 20.78
C ASP A 273 -23.89 -9.35 20.53
N VAL A 274 -22.69 -9.81 20.21
CA VAL A 274 -22.40 -11.22 19.91
C VAL A 274 -22.52 -12.10 21.15
N ASP A 275 -22.08 -11.64 22.32
CA ASP A 275 -22.17 -12.38 23.59
C ASP A 275 -23.64 -12.54 24.02
N ALA A 276 -24.50 -11.57 23.66
CA ALA A 276 -25.94 -11.63 23.90
C ALA A 276 -26.65 -12.58 22.93
N LEU A 277 -26.38 -12.47 21.62
CA LEU A 277 -26.96 -13.36 20.61
C LEU A 277 -26.53 -14.81 20.80
N GLU A 278 -25.25 -15.07 21.12
CA GLU A 278 -24.79 -16.43 21.42
C GLU A 278 -25.50 -17.00 22.66
N ARG A 279 -25.60 -16.22 23.75
CA ARG A 279 -26.27 -16.68 24.98
C ARG A 279 -27.74 -17.02 24.75
N MET A 280 -28.47 -16.19 24.00
CA MET A 280 -29.85 -16.50 23.62
C MET A 280 -29.94 -17.70 22.67
N GLY A 281 -28.98 -17.86 21.75
CA GLY A 281 -28.89 -19.01 20.85
C GLY A 281 -28.69 -20.33 21.60
N ARG A 282 -27.73 -20.36 22.54
CA ARG A 282 -27.48 -21.51 23.44
C ARG A 282 -28.69 -21.86 24.32
N LEU A 283 -29.51 -20.87 24.68
CA LEU A 283 -30.74 -21.05 25.45
C LEU A 283 -31.98 -21.37 24.59
N GLY A 284 -31.87 -21.32 23.26
CA GLY A 284 -33.02 -21.45 22.35
C GLY A 284 -34.01 -20.28 22.39
N THR A 285 -33.66 -19.15 23.04
CA THR A 285 -34.55 -18.00 23.29
C THR A 285 -34.37 -16.86 22.28
N LEU A 286 -33.97 -17.18 21.05
CA LEU A 286 -33.93 -16.24 19.92
C LEU A 286 -35.30 -16.19 19.22
N PRO A 287 -36.13 -15.15 19.41
CA PRO A 287 -37.28 -14.92 18.55
C PRO A 287 -36.80 -14.55 17.13
N SER A 288 -37.55 -14.92 16.11
CA SER A 288 -37.35 -14.40 14.76
C SER A 288 -38.06 -13.05 14.62
N ASP A 289 -37.59 -12.22 13.68
CA ASP A 289 -38.30 -11.02 13.20
C ASP A 289 -38.57 -9.94 14.28
N VAL A 290 -37.89 -10.02 15.44
CA VAL A 290 -37.89 -9.02 16.52
C VAL A 290 -36.45 -8.59 16.81
N TRP A 291 -36.20 -7.28 16.90
CA TRP A 291 -34.89 -6.71 17.26
C TRP A 291 -34.46 -7.15 18.67
N ARG A 292 -33.72 -8.27 18.75
CA ARG A 292 -33.11 -8.80 19.99
C ARG A 292 -31.60 -8.93 19.83
N GLY A 293 -30.89 -8.65 20.92
CA GLY A 293 -29.44 -8.49 20.87
C GLY A 293 -28.99 -7.18 20.23
N GLU A 294 -29.92 -6.32 19.78
CA GLU A 294 -29.62 -4.93 19.39
C GLU A 294 -28.97 -4.21 20.58
N GLN A 295 -27.81 -3.60 20.31
CA GLN A 295 -27.16 -2.64 21.20
C GLN A 295 -27.67 -1.22 20.92
N TRP A 296 -27.78 -0.87 19.64
CA TRP A 296 -28.32 0.39 19.13
C TRP A 296 -28.70 0.24 17.65
N ARG A 297 -29.60 1.13 17.18
CA ARG A 297 -29.99 1.29 15.78
C ARG A 297 -29.97 2.75 15.39
N PHE A 298 -29.14 3.09 14.40
CA PHE A 298 -29.12 4.39 13.75
C PHE A 298 -29.98 4.34 12.49
N VAL A 299 -30.81 5.35 12.21
CA VAL A 299 -31.75 5.34 11.07
C VAL A 299 -31.59 6.61 10.25
N ILE A 300 -31.38 6.46 8.95
CA ILE A 300 -31.43 7.54 7.97
C ILE A 300 -32.31 7.15 6.78
N SER A 301 -32.91 8.13 6.11
CA SER A 301 -33.77 7.89 4.94
C SER A 301 -32.96 7.77 3.63
N GLU A 302 -31.78 7.15 3.69
CA GLU A 302 -30.83 7.06 2.57
C GLU A 302 -30.32 5.62 2.34
N ASP A 303 -30.13 5.26 1.08
CA ASP A 303 -29.67 3.94 0.64
C ASP A 303 -28.15 3.75 0.90
N ILE A 304 -27.80 2.69 1.65
CA ILE A 304 -26.44 2.36 2.08
C ILE A 304 -25.95 1.13 1.31
N ARG A 305 -25.24 1.36 0.19
CA ARG A 305 -24.81 0.31 -0.76
C ARG A 305 -23.49 -0.37 -0.44
N PHE A 306 -22.67 0.25 0.39
CA PHE A 306 -21.33 -0.21 0.73
C PHE A 306 -21.26 -0.57 2.21
N SER A 307 -20.33 -1.46 2.57
CA SER A 307 -20.15 -1.82 3.97
C SER A 307 -19.74 -0.60 4.80
N VAL A 308 -20.14 -0.60 6.07
CA VAL A 308 -19.66 0.35 7.08
C VAL A 308 -18.17 0.09 7.36
N LEU A 309 -17.42 1.16 7.61
CA LEU A 309 -16.01 1.12 8.01
C LEU A 309 -15.91 1.26 9.52
N ALA A 310 -15.17 0.38 10.20
CA ALA A 310 -14.93 0.46 11.64
C ALA A 310 -13.55 1.06 11.95
N GLY A 311 -13.56 2.24 12.55
CA GLY A 311 -12.41 2.86 13.22
C GLY A 311 -12.31 2.42 14.69
N SER A 312 -11.38 3.00 15.45
CA SER A 312 -11.12 2.61 16.86
C SER A 312 -12.30 2.91 17.80
N SER A 313 -13.08 3.95 17.50
CA SER A 313 -14.19 4.44 18.35
C SER A 313 -15.48 4.78 17.59
N ARG A 314 -15.45 4.79 16.25
CA ARG A 314 -16.51 5.28 15.37
C ARG A 314 -16.67 4.41 14.14
N LEU A 315 -17.85 4.43 13.55
CA LEU A 315 -18.10 3.92 12.21
C LEU A 315 -18.16 5.08 11.22
N GLY A 316 -17.51 4.92 10.07
CA GLY A 316 -17.67 5.80 8.91
C GLY A 316 -18.39 5.07 7.78
N PHE A 317 -19.33 5.72 7.09
CA PHE A 317 -19.96 5.14 5.90
C PHE A 317 -20.45 6.20 4.92
N ALA A 318 -20.61 5.83 3.65
CA ALA A 318 -21.03 6.72 2.57
C ALA A 318 -22.33 6.22 1.92
N THR A 319 -23.25 7.14 1.62
CA THR A 319 -24.60 6.83 1.09
C THR A 319 -24.70 7.01 -0.42
N ALA A 320 -25.72 6.37 -1.02
CA ALA A 320 -26.06 6.52 -2.42
C ALA A 320 -26.54 7.94 -2.79
N ALA A 321 -27.01 8.73 -1.81
CA ALA A 321 -27.40 10.12 -1.98
C ALA A 321 -26.20 11.09 -1.99
N GLY A 322 -25.05 10.69 -1.42
CA GLY A 322 -23.82 11.47 -1.44
C GLY A 322 -23.44 12.11 -0.11
N ASN A 323 -23.82 11.49 1.01
CA ASN A 323 -23.40 11.90 2.34
C ASN A 323 -22.38 10.89 2.91
N ILE A 324 -21.43 11.39 3.71
CA ILE A 324 -20.60 10.57 4.60
C ILE A 324 -21.08 10.83 6.02
N TYR A 325 -21.37 9.77 6.77
CA TYR A 325 -21.74 9.86 8.18
C TYR A 325 -20.65 9.27 9.07
N GLY A 326 -20.39 9.94 10.19
CA GLY A 326 -19.63 9.40 11.31
C GLY A 326 -20.55 9.15 12.49
N ILE A 327 -20.67 7.90 12.94
CA ILE A 327 -21.48 7.50 14.10
C ILE A 327 -20.61 6.87 15.19
N MET A 328 -20.98 7.02 16.46
CA MET A 328 -20.21 6.47 17.58
C MET A 328 -20.41 4.96 17.70
N LEU A 329 -19.33 4.18 17.73
CA LEU A 329 -19.40 2.71 17.72
C LEU A 329 -19.55 2.12 19.13
N SER A 330 -18.85 2.70 20.11
CA SER A 330 -18.87 2.22 21.50
C SER A 330 -18.62 3.35 22.50
N GLY A 331 -19.20 3.22 23.69
CA GLY A 331 -19.20 4.25 24.74
C GLY A 331 -20.60 4.39 25.35
N SER A 332 -20.82 5.48 26.10
CA SER A 332 -22.17 5.92 26.51
C SER A 332 -23.03 6.30 25.30
N ASP A 333 -22.41 7.00 24.35
CA ASP A 333 -23.05 7.66 23.21
C ASP A 333 -23.19 6.71 21.99
N ALA A 334 -23.16 5.39 22.21
CA ALA A 334 -23.07 4.41 21.13
C ALA A 334 -24.35 4.41 20.26
N GLY A 335 -24.18 4.51 18.94
CA GLY A 335 -25.26 4.71 17.97
C GLY A 335 -25.59 6.18 17.68
N GLU A 336 -25.02 7.15 18.40
CA GLU A 336 -25.23 8.58 18.08
C GLU A 336 -24.46 9.03 16.83
N GLY A 337 -25.09 9.87 16.03
CA GLY A 337 -24.44 10.59 14.93
C GLY A 337 -23.55 11.71 15.45
N ARG A 338 -22.29 11.73 14.99
CA ARG A 338 -21.29 12.76 15.34
C ARG A 338 -21.12 13.82 14.25
N PHE A 339 -21.22 13.43 12.98
CA PHE A 339 -21.20 14.36 11.86
C PHE A 339 -21.89 13.79 10.60
N GLN A 340 -22.28 14.71 9.71
CA GLN A 340 -22.67 14.44 8.32
C GLN A 340 -21.86 15.37 7.41
N PHE A 341 -21.13 14.80 6.45
CA PHE A 341 -20.39 15.53 5.43
C PHE A 341 -21.05 15.34 4.06
N ILE A 342 -21.32 16.43 3.35
CA ILE A 342 -22.13 16.42 2.11
C ILE A 342 -21.20 16.45 0.88
N MET A 343 -21.03 15.31 0.23
CA MET A 343 -20.25 15.17 -1.02
C MET A 343 -20.99 15.71 -2.26
N LYS A 344 -22.30 15.99 -2.13
CA LYS A 344 -23.25 16.45 -3.17
C LYS A 344 -23.58 15.46 -4.29
N SER A 345 -22.85 14.35 -4.41
CA SER A 345 -23.13 13.27 -5.36
C SER A 345 -22.84 11.91 -4.73
N GLY A 346 -23.64 10.92 -5.12
CA GLY A 346 -23.65 9.59 -4.54
C GLY A 346 -22.30 8.87 -4.59
N ALA A 347 -22.01 8.07 -3.56
CA ALA A 347 -20.85 7.21 -3.53
C ALA A 347 -20.79 6.27 -4.76
N SER A 348 -19.59 6.10 -5.31
CA SER A 348 -19.31 5.46 -6.60
C SER A 348 -18.53 4.15 -6.45
N ALA A 349 -17.60 4.13 -5.50
CA ALA A 349 -16.83 2.98 -5.07
C ALA A 349 -17.01 2.78 -3.55
N PRO A 350 -16.68 1.59 -3.00
CA PRO A 350 -16.60 1.39 -1.57
C PRO A 350 -15.69 2.46 -0.93
N PRO A 351 -16.11 3.13 0.15
CA PRO A 351 -15.25 4.06 0.85
C PRO A 351 -14.10 3.30 1.52
N LEU A 352 -12.97 3.98 1.71
CA LEU A 352 -11.74 3.41 2.24
C LEU A 352 -11.42 4.05 3.59
N LEU A 353 -11.17 3.23 4.62
CA LEU A 353 -10.60 3.71 5.89
C LEU A 353 -9.08 3.55 5.86
N ALA A 354 -8.38 4.68 5.84
CA ALA A 354 -6.95 4.72 6.10
C ALA A 354 -6.71 5.04 7.58
N VAL A 355 -5.92 4.20 8.26
CA VAL A 355 -5.59 4.34 9.68
C VAL A 355 -4.08 4.53 9.81
N ARG A 356 -3.65 5.60 10.49
CA ARG A 356 -2.24 5.91 10.73
C ARG A 356 -2.05 6.28 12.20
N GLY A 357 -1.82 5.25 13.03
CA GLY A 357 -1.77 5.41 14.49
C GLY A 357 -3.14 5.81 15.04
N THR A 358 -3.29 7.08 15.45
CA THR A 358 -4.55 7.66 15.94
C THR A 358 -5.28 8.52 14.91
N ASP A 359 -4.70 8.74 13.73
CA ASP A 359 -5.33 9.45 12.60
C ASP A 359 -6.16 8.45 11.79
N GLU A 360 -7.46 8.71 11.62
CA GLU A 360 -8.42 7.82 10.95
C GLU A 360 -9.17 8.62 9.88
N ARG A 361 -8.95 8.27 8.61
CA ARG A 361 -9.47 9.04 7.47
C ARG A 361 -10.33 8.18 6.58
N VAL A 362 -11.54 8.66 6.28
CA VAL A 362 -12.42 8.08 5.28
C VAL A 362 -12.16 8.77 3.94
N VAL A 363 -11.67 8.02 2.96
CA VAL A 363 -11.58 8.43 1.56
C VAL A 363 -12.80 7.89 0.82
N SER A 364 -13.54 8.76 0.12
CA SER A 364 -14.76 8.41 -0.60
C SER A 364 -14.76 8.99 -2.02
N ALA A 365 -15.25 8.21 -2.98
CA ALA A 365 -15.37 8.59 -4.38
C ALA A 365 -16.83 8.84 -4.79
N THR A 366 -17.09 9.94 -5.50
CA THR A 366 -18.42 10.26 -6.06
C THR A 366 -18.52 9.94 -7.55
N LYS A 367 -19.75 9.77 -8.02
CA LYS A 367 -20.06 9.51 -9.44
C LYS A 367 -19.67 10.67 -10.36
N ASP A 368 -19.60 11.89 -9.82
CA ASP A 368 -19.19 13.12 -10.51
C ASP A 368 -17.67 13.22 -10.72
N GLY A 369 -16.90 12.20 -10.33
CA GLY A 369 -15.44 12.21 -10.45
C GLY A 369 -14.74 12.99 -9.35
N ARG A 370 -15.28 13.06 -8.12
CA ARG A 370 -14.58 13.66 -6.98
C ARG A 370 -14.14 12.64 -5.96
N LEU A 371 -12.95 12.86 -5.38
CA LEU A 371 -12.46 12.18 -4.19
C LEU A 371 -12.49 13.16 -3.01
N PHE A 372 -13.00 12.72 -1.87
CA PHE A 372 -12.98 13.47 -0.62
C PHE A 372 -12.24 12.67 0.45
N CYS A 373 -11.31 13.30 1.15
CA CYS A 373 -10.68 12.75 2.36
C CYS A 373 -11.20 13.50 3.59
N VAL A 374 -11.89 12.78 4.47
CA VAL A 374 -12.55 13.33 5.66
C VAL A 374 -12.03 12.59 6.90
N ASP A 375 -11.61 13.33 7.91
CA ASP A 375 -11.19 12.78 9.20
C ASP A 375 -12.41 12.28 10.00
N LEU A 376 -12.34 11.01 10.41
CA LEU A 376 -13.37 10.30 11.15
C LEU A 376 -13.36 10.64 12.65
N ASN A 377 -12.23 11.10 13.20
CA ASN A 377 -12.02 11.37 14.62
C ASN A 377 -12.33 12.83 15.02
N SER A 378 -12.22 13.82 14.14
CA SER A 378 -12.85 15.14 14.34
C SER A 378 -14.35 15.14 13.99
N GLY A 379 -14.97 16.32 13.92
CA GLY A 379 -16.37 16.49 13.51
C GLY A 379 -16.58 16.40 11.98
N GLY A 380 -15.91 15.48 11.30
CA GLY A 380 -16.00 15.33 9.84
C GLY A 380 -15.23 16.41 9.07
N ARG A 381 -14.04 16.80 9.55
CA ARG A 381 -13.21 17.78 8.86
C ARG A 381 -12.69 17.21 7.54
N MET A 382 -13.00 17.87 6.43
CA MET A 382 -12.35 17.61 5.14
C MET A 382 -10.87 18.03 5.22
N HIS A 383 -9.97 17.11 4.89
CA HIS A 383 -8.54 17.41 4.69
C HIS A 383 -8.30 17.99 3.29
N TRP A 384 -8.79 17.28 2.28
CA TRP A 384 -8.69 17.66 0.87
C TRP A 384 -9.88 17.14 0.08
N GLY A 385 -10.15 17.79 -1.06
CA GLY A 385 -11.16 17.39 -2.03
C GLY A 385 -10.60 17.54 -3.44
N LEU A 386 -10.47 16.44 -4.16
CA LEU A 386 -9.86 16.37 -5.49
C LEU A 386 -10.94 16.16 -6.55
N SER A 387 -10.81 16.81 -7.71
CA SER A 387 -11.62 16.51 -8.89
C SER A 387 -10.75 15.77 -9.93
N LEU A 388 -11.25 14.63 -10.40
CA LEU A 388 -10.64 13.75 -11.39
C LEU A 388 -11.33 13.94 -12.76
N ALA A 389 -10.68 13.49 -13.82
CA ALA A 389 -11.26 13.49 -15.17
C ALA A 389 -12.34 12.41 -15.37
N ALA A 390 -12.30 11.34 -14.56
CA ALA A 390 -13.25 10.23 -14.59
C ALA A 390 -13.48 9.68 -13.16
N PRO A 391 -14.67 9.12 -12.84
CA PRO A 391 -14.96 8.58 -11.52
C PRO A 391 -14.22 7.28 -11.23
N VAL A 392 -14.00 7.03 -9.93
CA VAL A 392 -13.50 5.74 -9.43
C VAL A 392 -14.71 4.83 -9.18
N MET A 393 -14.69 3.64 -9.78
CA MET A 393 -15.78 2.64 -9.72
C MET A 393 -15.39 1.34 -8.99
N LYS A 394 -14.11 1.23 -8.60
CA LYS A 394 -13.48 0.04 -8.01
C LYS A 394 -12.95 0.37 -6.60
N PRO A 395 -12.72 -0.62 -5.73
CA PRO A 395 -12.08 -0.39 -4.43
C PRO A 395 -10.76 0.40 -4.57
N MET A 396 -10.52 1.28 -3.61
CA MET A 396 -9.29 2.05 -3.48
C MET A 396 -8.36 1.39 -2.46
N LEU A 397 -7.05 1.53 -2.64
CA LEU A 397 -6.04 0.91 -1.77
C LEU A 397 -5.14 2.00 -1.18
N ALA A 398 -5.06 2.08 0.15
CA ALA A 398 -4.11 2.94 0.86
C ALA A 398 -3.02 2.09 1.51
N ILE A 399 -1.76 2.45 1.27
CA ILE A 399 -0.58 1.79 1.83
C ILE A 399 0.38 2.88 2.29
N GLU A 400 0.72 2.87 3.59
CA GLU A 400 1.59 3.87 4.22
C GLU A 400 1.03 5.29 4.10
N ASN A 401 1.52 6.08 3.12
CA ASN A 401 0.95 7.37 2.73
C ASN A 401 0.50 7.40 1.25
N ASP A 402 0.71 6.35 0.47
CA ASP A 402 0.21 6.29 -0.91
C ASP A 402 -1.27 5.90 -0.92
N LEU A 403 -2.06 6.61 -1.72
CA LEU A 403 -3.42 6.25 -2.13
C LEU A 403 -3.39 5.83 -3.61
N TYR A 404 -3.79 4.59 -3.89
CA TYR A 404 -3.92 4.03 -5.23
C TYR A 404 -5.39 3.81 -5.60
N PHE A 405 -5.76 4.22 -6.81
CA PHE A 405 -7.11 4.02 -7.35
C PHE A 405 -7.09 3.89 -8.87
N VAL A 406 -8.14 3.26 -9.41
CA VAL A 406 -8.37 3.10 -10.86
C VAL A 406 -9.62 3.91 -11.25
N THR A 407 -9.45 4.87 -12.15
CA THR A 407 -10.54 5.65 -12.73
C THR A 407 -11.20 4.92 -13.91
N HIS A 408 -12.45 5.29 -14.24
CA HIS A 408 -13.26 4.60 -15.27
C HIS A 408 -12.66 4.66 -16.69
N ASP A 409 -11.77 5.60 -16.97
CA ASP A 409 -10.92 5.66 -18.17
C ASP A 409 -9.78 4.60 -18.18
N SER A 410 -9.77 3.70 -17.20
CA SER A 410 -8.79 2.61 -17.04
C SER A 410 -7.37 3.10 -16.81
N VAL A 411 -7.25 4.22 -16.09
CA VAL A 411 -5.97 4.76 -15.59
C VAL A 411 -5.87 4.48 -14.10
N MET A 412 -4.77 3.84 -13.69
CA MET A 412 -4.39 3.75 -12.29
C MET A 412 -3.49 4.94 -11.92
N ALA A 413 -3.78 5.60 -10.80
CA ALA A 413 -3.01 6.73 -10.30
C ALA A 413 -2.53 6.49 -8.86
N ARG A 414 -1.41 7.12 -8.50
CA ARG A 414 -0.90 7.21 -7.12
C ARG A 414 -0.98 8.66 -6.66
N HIS A 415 -1.58 8.89 -5.50
CA HIS A 415 -1.68 10.19 -4.85
C HIS A 415 -1.15 10.09 -3.42
N ASP A 416 -0.69 11.20 -2.82
CA ASP A 416 -0.47 11.24 -1.38
C ASP A 416 -1.82 11.26 -0.65
N LEU A 417 -1.98 10.37 0.33
CA LEU A 417 -3.12 10.31 1.23
C LEU A 417 -3.19 11.56 2.14
N VAL A 418 -2.06 12.19 2.47
CA VAL A 418 -2.01 13.29 3.43
C VAL A 418 -2.47 14.63 2.81
N SER A 419 -1.95 14.99 1.64
CA SER A 419 -2.31 16.23 0.90
C SER A 419 -3.35 16.05 -0.21
N GLY A 420 -3.45 14.86 -0.80
CA GLY A 420 -4.26 14.58 -1.99
C GLY A 420 -3.54 14.82 -3.32
N ASP A 421 -2.29 15.29 -3.30
CA ASP A 421 -1.52 15.61 -4.51
C ASP A 421 -1.21 14.36 -5.35
N ALA A 422 -1.17 14.52 -6.67
CA ALA A 422 -0.71 13.46 -7.57
C ALA A 422 0.77 13.17 -7.30
N ALA A 423 1.09 11.93 -6.90
CA ALA A 423 2.45 11.57 -6.55
C ALA A 423 3.35 11.63 -7.79
N GLN A 424 4.52 12.23 -7.68
CA GLN A 424 5.40 12.46 -8.83
C GLN A 424 6.44 11.35 -8.99
N ILE A 425 6.86 11.13 -10.25
CA ILE A 425 8.03 10.36 -10.66
C ILE A 425 8.98 11.31 -11.39
N SER A 426 10.30 11.09 -11.28
CA SER A 426 11.22 11.59 -12.30
C SER A 426 10.78 11.05 -13.67
N SER A 427 10.57 11.93 -14.64
CA SER A 427 10.55 11.58 -16.06
C SER A 427 11.95 11.67 -16.68
N GLY A 428 12.98 11.84 -15.85
CA GLY A 428 14.35 12.08 -16.27
C GLY A 428 14.70 13.54 -16.43
N THR A 429 15.96 13.76 -16.80
CA THR A 429 16.57 15.08 -16.90
C THR A 429 16.70 15.46 -18.36
N GLY A 430 16.21 16.63 -18.76
CA GLY A 430 16.11 16.99 -20.17
C GLY A 430 15.87 18.46 -20.45
N THR A 431 15.94 18.83 -21.74
CA THR A 431 15.62 20.15 -22.26
C THR A 431 15.35 20.07 -23.76
N VAL A 432 14.37 20.84 -24.25
CA VAL A 432 14.23 21.08 -25.70
C VAL A 432 14.83 22.45 -25.97
N VAL A 433 15.96 22.47 -26.66
CA VAL A 433 16.64 23.70 -27.05
C VAL A 433 16.10 24.15 -28.39
N SER A 434 15.27 25.20 -28.43
CA SER A 434 14.72 25.73 -29.68
C SER A 434 14.82 27.25 -29.75
N GLN A 435 14.80 27.79 -30.97
CA GLN A 435 14.73 29.23 -31.23
C GLN A 435 13.70 29.48 -32.32
N ALA A 436 12.46 29.75 -31.91
CA ALA A 436 11.28 29.75 -32.79
C ALA A 436 10.24 30.82 -32.42
N GLU A 437 10.67 32.07 -32.19
CA GLU A 437 9.78 33.22 -32.17
C GLU A 437 9.91 34.01 -33.47
N SER A 438 8.97 33.82 -34.41
CA SER A 438 8.64 34.85 -35.40
C SER A 438 7.55 35.74 -34.80
N SER A 439 7.93 36.94 -34.34
CA SER A 439 6.95 37.95 -33.97
C SER A 439 6.11 38.35 -35.19
N ARG A 440 4.90 38.84 -34.98
CA ARG A 440 3.91 39.05 -36.04
C ARG A 440 4.19 40.31 -36.88
N GLY A 441 5.28 40.30 -37.64
CA GLY A 441 5.69 41.40 -38.52
C GLY A 441 6.77 41.02 -39.53
N GLU A 442 7.89 40.43 -39.09
CA GLU A 442 9.07 40.24 -39.93
C GLU A 442 9.68 38.83 -39.80
N LEU A 443 10.05 38.25 -40.96
CA LEU A 443 10.76 36.98 -41.17
C LEU A 443 10.03 35.69 -40.70
N ARG A 444 10.33 34.58 -41.40
CA ARG A 444 9.81 33.24 -41.09
C ARG A 444 10.53 32.63 -39.89
N ALA A 445 9.81 31.87 -39.06
CA ALA A 445 10.41 31.03 -38.02
C ALA A 445 11.17 29.84 -38.64
N TYR A 446 12.48 30.01 -38.88
CA TYR A 446 13.37 28.95 -39.35
C TYR A 446 13.84 28.08 -38.18
N GLY A 447 12.99 27.13 -37.78
CA GLY A 447 13.14 26.31 -36.57
C GLY A 447 14.44 25.48 -36.53
N ALA A 448 15.43 25.98 -35.78
CA ALA A 448 16.40 25.12 -35.14
C ALA A 448 15.79 24.60 -33.84
N SER A 449 15.92 23.30 -33.62
CA SER A 449 15.44 22.62 -32.42
C SER A 449 16.32 21.40 -32.16
N VAL A 450 16.79 21.25 -30.94
CA VAL A 450 17.62 20.11 -30.50
C VAL A 450 17.05 19.60 -29.19
N GLU A 451 16.53 18.37 -29.23
CA GLU A 451 15.91 17.68 -28.12
C GLU A 451 17.01 16.92 -27.37
N VAL A 452 17.24 17.23 -26.10
CA VAL A 452 18.22 16.55 -25.25
C VAL A 452 17.48 15.95 -24.05
N SER A 453 17.47 14.63 -23.92
CA SER A 453 16.79 13.95 -22.82
C SER A 453 17.56 12.75 -22.29
N ILE A 454 17.35 12.44 -21.01
CA ILE A 454 17.81 11.22 -20.33
C ILE A 454 16.54 10.51 -19.84
N ASP A 455 16.37 9.22 -20.14
CA ASP A 455 15.22 8.46 -19.67
C ASP A 455 15.35 8.12 -18.17
N GLY A 456 14.72 8.90 -17.30
CA GLY A 456 14.76 8.76 -15.82
C GLY A 456 14.14 7.48 -15.24
N LEU A 457 13.91 6.47 -16.08
CA LEU A 457 13.54 5.11 -15.67
C LEU A 457 14.72 4.38 -15.02
N THR A 458 15.96 4.76 -15.32
CA THR A 458 17.16 4.26 -14.65
C THR A 458 18.14 5.39 -14.35
N ALA A 459 18.84 5.33 -13.22
CA ALA A 459 19.78 6.38 -12.81
C ALA A 459 20.95 6.60 -13.78
N PHE A 460 21.23 5.64 -14.67
CA PHE A 460 22.36 5.66 -15.61
C PHE A 460 21.92 5.44 -17.06
N ALA A 461 20.75 5.95 -17.43
CA ALA A 461 20.31 5.98 -18.83
C ALA A 461 21.23 6.90 -19.67
N PRO A 462 21.43 6.60 -20.97
CA PRO A 462 22.20 7.47 -21.84
C PRO A 462 21.45 8.78 -22.11
N PHE A 463 22.21 9.87 -22.29
CA PHE A 463 21.74 11.04 -23.02
C PHE A 463 21.34 10.62 -24.43
N ARG A 464 20.08 10.88 -24.78
CA ARG A 464 19.57 10.92 -26.15
C ARG A 464 19.59 12.38 -26.60
N ILE A 465 20.39 12.68 -27.61
CA ILE A 465 20.42 13.97 -28.29
C ILE A 465 19.84 13.76 -29.69
N ALA A 466 18.78 14.48 -30.03
CA ALA A 466 18.12 14.40 -31.33
C ALA A 466 18.10 15.76 -32.02
N ASN A 467 18.58 15.81 -33.27
CA ASN A 467 18.50 17.02 -34.07
C ASN A 467 17.11 17.14 -34.71
N ARG A 468 16.33 18.13 -34.29
CA ARG A 468 14.98 18.43 -34.81
C ARG A 468 14.96 19.68 -35.70
N SER A 469 16.12 20.09 -36.21
CA SER A 469 16.30 21.32 -37.00
C SER A 469 16.03 21.07 -38.49
N THR A 470 15.28 21.96 -39.13
CA THR A 470 14.95 21.78 -40.56
C THR A 470 16.14 22.11 -41.47
N GLN A 471 16.61 21.11 -42.22
CA GLN A 471 17.71 21.19 -43.22
C GLN A 471 19.06 21.70 -42.64
N GLN A 472 19.32 21.44 -41.36
CA GLN A 472 20.46 22.02 -40.63
C GLN A 472 21.22 20.96 -39.82
N GLU A 473 22.55 21.05 -39.87
CA GLU A 473 23.49 20.17 -39.20
C GLU A 473 23.91 20.76 -37.84
N ILE A 474 24.08 19.91 -36.83
CA ILE A 474 24.78 20.28 -35.59
C ILE A 474 26.29 20.16 -35.85
N ARG A 475 27.05 21.22 -35.55
CA ARG A 475 28.52 21.22 -35.67
C ARG A 475 29.25 21.06 -34.35
N SER A 476 28.71 21.64 -33.28
CA SER A 476 29.22 21.40 -31.93
C SER A 476 28.14 21.53 -30.87
N LEU A 477 28.32 20.79 -29.78
CA LEU A 477 27.48 20.84 -28.58
C LEU A 477 28.38 20.98 -27.36
N THR A 478 28.25 22.09 -26.64
CA THR A 478 28.90 22.32 -25.36
C THR A 478 27.92 22.05 -24.22
N LEU A 479 28.31 21.15 -23.33
CA LEU A 479 27.64 20.84 -22.06
C LEU A 479 28.43 21.52 -20.93
N ASP A 480 27.80 22.41 -20.16
CA ASP A 480 28.42 23.18 -19.09
C ASP A 480 27.85 22.75 -17.72
N LEU A 481 28.65 22.00 -16.94
CA LEU A 481 28.25 21.46 -15.64
C LEU A 481 28.50 22.44 -14.48
N SER A 482 29.02 23.65 -14.72
CA SER A 482 29.41 24.60 -13.65
C SER A 482 28.29 25.03 -12.71
N ARG A 483 27.02 24.78 -13.09
CA ARG A 483 25.80 25.10 -12.33
C ARG A 483 25.06 23.88 -11.78
N THR A 484 25.62 22.68 -11.94
CA THR A 484 25.08 21.44 -11.37
C THR A 484 25.48 21.27 -9.90
N PRO A 485 24.82 20.38 -9.14
CA PRO A 485 25.27 19.97 -7.80
C PRO A 485 26.63 19.21 -7.77
N LEU A 486 27.31 19.00 -8.90
CA LEU A 486 28.61 18.32 -8.96
C LEU A 486 29.75 19.20 -8.45
N THR A 487 29.94 19.25 -7.13
CA THR A 487 31.02 20.00 -6.49
C THR A 487 32.37 19.27 -6.54
N PHE A 488 33.06 19.33 -7.68
CA PHE A 488 34.50 18.99 -7.78
C PHE A 488 35.36 20.23 -8.00
N THR A 489 36.53 20.28 -7.36
CA THR A 489 37.50 21.38 -7.46
C THR A 489 38.60 21.03 -8.45
N ALA A 490 38.36 21.31 -9.73
CA ALA A 490 39.39 21.25 -10.74
C ALA A 490 40.41 22.38 -10.54
N SER A 491 41.66 22.01 -10.24
CA SER A 491 42.83 22.89 -10.23
C SER A 491 43.72 22.52 -11.40
N THR A 492 44.17 23.50 -12.18
CA THR A 492 45.16 23.27 -13.26
C THR A 492 46.55 22.89 -12.74
N ALA A 493 46.77 22.94 -11.43
CA ALA A 493 48.01 22.53 -10.77
C ALA A 493 47.98 21.11 -10.19
N ASP A 494 46.86 20.40 -10.25
CA ASP A 494 46.70 19.06 -9.67
C ASP A 494 46.27 18.02 -10.74
N PRO A 495 47.11 17.02 -11.06
CA PRO A 495 46.77 15.99 -12.03
C PRO A 495 45.74 14.96 -11.51
N ALA A 496 45.42 14.95 -10.21
CA ALA A 496 44.43 14.04 -9.63
C ALA A 496 42.96 14.47 -9.85
N VAL A 497 42.71 15.59 -10.54
CA VAL A 497 41.35 16.10 -10.79
C VAL A 497 40.50 15.10 -11.62
N PRO A 498 39.24 14.84 -11.22
CA PRO A 498 38.33 14.03 -12.02
C PRO A 498 37.82 14.79 -13.26
N ALA A 499 38.03 14.20 -14.43
CA ALA A 499 37.64 14.75 -15.73
C ALA A 499 36.28 14.21 -16.22
N ILE A 500 35.48 15.03 -16.90
CA ILE A 500 34.28 14.56 -17.61
C ILE A 500 34.71 13.67 -18.79
N THR A 501 34.13 12.49 -18.91
CA THR A 501 34.38 11.55 -20.02
C THR A 501 33.08 11.02 -20.62
N ALA A 502 33.10 10.67 -21.91
CA ALA A 502 31.97 10.08 -22.62
C ALA A 502 32.13 8.54 -22.68
N LEU A 503 31.11 7.83 -22.19
CA LEU A 503 31.09 6.37 -22.06
C LEU A 503 30.10 5.74 -23.05
N GLY A 504 30.63 4.88 -23.92
CA GLY A 504 29.89 4.22 -25.01
C GLY A 504 30.07 4.92 -26.35
N ALA A 505 30.05 4.14 -27.44
CA ALA A 505 30.37 4.62 -28.78
C ALA A 505 29.12 4.86 -29.63
N GLY A 506 28.46 6.02 -29.47
CA GLY A 506 27.51 6.55 -30.45
C GLY A 506 28.17 7.06 -31.74
N ARG A 507 29.42 6.68 -32.02
CA ARG A 507 30.29 7.24 -33.08
C ARG A 507 29.92 6.79 -34.48
N GLU A 508 29.25 5.65 -34.63
CA GLU A 508 29.02 5.01 -35.92
C GLU A 508 27.85 5.63 -36.72
N SER A 509 27.03 6.50 -36.10
CA SER A 509 25.89 7.15 -36.74
C SER A 509 25.98 8.66 -36.95
N THR A 510 26.59 9.44 -36.04
CA THR A 510 26.48 10.93 -36.07
C THR A 510 27.79 11.69 -36.33
N GLY A 511 28.85 11.03 -36.78
CA GLY A 511 30.10 11.70 -37.20
C GLY A 511 30.83 12.49 -36.10
N LEU A 512 30.75 12.04 -34.84
CA LEU A 512 31.45 12.63 -33.68
C LEU A 512 32.98 12.44 -33.78
N THR A 513 33.70 13.50 -34.15
CA THR A 513 35.17 13.46 -34.26
C THR A 513 35.83 13.58 -32.91
N THR A 514 35.50 14.65 -32.18
CA THR A 514 36.32 15.16 -31.07
C THR A 514 35.46 15.50 -29.86
N MET A 515 36.04 15.31 -28.68
CA MET A 515 35.54 15.87 -27.43
C MET A 515 36.67 16.66 -26.79
N THR A 516 36.45 17.96 -26.57
CA THR A 516 37.40 18.85 -25.89
C THR A 516 36.83 19.24 -24.53
N LEU A 517 37.71 19.37 -23.53
CA LEU A 517 37.36 19.83 -22.19
C LEU A 517 37.85 21.26 -21.98
N SER A 518 37.12 22.05 -21.20
CA SER A 518 37.60 23.36 -20.75
C SER A 518 38.78 23.22 -19.76
N PRO A 519 39.59 24.27 -19.54
CA PRO A 519 40.74 24.22 -18.62
C PRO A 519 40.38 23.90 -17.16
N ASP A 520 39.13 24.15 -16.76
CA ASP A 520 38.56 23.78 -15.46
C ASP A 520 37.84 22.42 -15.46
N GLN A 521 37.92 21.66 -16.56
CA GLN A 521 37.31 20.35 -16.79
C GLN A 521 35.79 20.25 -16.55
N LYS A 522 35.08 21.38 -16.38
CA LYS A 522 33.65 21.44 -16.05
C LYS A 522 32.71 21.61 -17.24
N SER A 523 33.26 21.89 -18.42
CA SER A 523 32.49 21.85 -19.67
C SER A 523 33.16 20.94 -20.69
N ALA A 524 32.33 20.20 -21.42
CA ALA A 524 32.74 19.32 -22.51
C ALA A 524 32.11 19.82 -23.81
N THR A 525 32.92 20.00 -24.86
CA THR A 525 32.44 20.36 -26.20
C THR A 525 32.67 19.19 -27.15
N LEU A 526 31.57 18.67 -27.67
CA LEU A 526 31.51 17.62 -28.69
C LEU A 526 31.51 18.28 -30.08
N GLU A 527 32.31 17.76 -31.01
CA GLU A 527 32.43 18.27 -32.38
C GLU A 527 31.97 17.21 -33.41
N PHE A 528 31.21 17.65 -34.41
CA PHE A 528 30.54 16.78 -35.37
C PHE A 528 30.82 17.22 -36.81
N VAL A 529 31.06 16.26 -37.69
CA VAL A 529 31.31 16.51 -39.13
C VAL A 529 30.05 16.43 -39.99
N GLY A 530 28.93 15.92 -39.45
CA GLY A 530 27.67 15.83 -40.19
C GLY A 530 26.52 15.25 -39.38
N PHE A 531 26.25 15.77 -38.17
CA PHE A 531 25.10 15.36 -37.37
C PHE A 531 23.82 15.98 -37.96
N ASP A 532 23.17 15.20 -38.81
CA ASP A 532 22.07 15.60 -39.70
C ASP A 532 20.71 15.73 -38.99
N ALA A 533 19.68 16.17 -39.71
CA ALA A 533 18.32 16.26 -39.18
C ALA A 533 17.69 14.87 -38.96
N ASP A 534 16.92 14.73 -37.88
CA ASP A 534 16.29 13.49 -37.38
C ASP A 534 17.25 12.34 -37.03
N GLU A 535 18.56 12.59 -36.99
CA GLU A 535 19.54 11.68 -36.39
C GLU A 535 19.49 11.72 -34.85
N TYR A 536 19.99 10.63 -34.24
CA TYR A 536 20.09 10.46 -32.79
C TYR A 536 21.51 10.07 -32.37
N LEU A 537 22.05 10.79 -31.38
CA LEU A 537 23.26 10.42 -30.65
C LEU A 537 22.87 9.88 -29.27
N TYR A 538 23.44 8.74 -28.90
CA TYR A 538 23.36 8.17 -27.55
C TYR A 538 24.75 8.16 -26.90
N LEU A 539 24.87 8.73 -25.70
CA LEU A 539 26.11 8.74 -24.91
C LEU A 539 25.81 8.66 -23.41
N ASN A 540 26.68 8.03 -22.63
CA ASN A 540 26.64 8.15 -21.16
C ASN A 540 27.76 9.12 -20.73
N LEU A 541 27.58 9.83 -19.62
CA LEU A 541 28.65 10.63 -19.02
C LEU A 541 29.23 9.93 -17.80
N GLY A 542 30.54 10.08 -17.62
CA GLY A 542 31.27 9.64 -16.44
C GLY A 542 32.28 10.67 -15.94
N LEU A 543 32.75 10.46 -14.72
CA LEU A 543 33.90 11.14 -14.13
C LEU A 543 35.07 10.15 -14.09
N GLN A 544 36.14 10.47 -14.81
CA GLN A 544 37.37 9.71 -14.88
C GLN A 544 38.42 10.33 -13.96
N HIS A 545 38.86 9.58 -12.96
CA HIS A 545 39.91 9.96 -12.01
C HIS A 545 41.15 9.07 -12.24
N PRO A 546 42.39 9.55 -12.04
CA PRO A 546 43.57 8.72 -12.30
C PRO A 546 43.66 7.45 -11.44
N GLU A 547 43.18 7.52 -10.19
CA GLU A 547 43.31 6.44 -9.19
C GLU A 547 42.02 5.66 -8.94
N LEU A 548 40.89 6.03 -9.57
CA LEU A 548 39.59 5.39 -9.33
C LEU A 548 38.94 4.97 -10.64
N ALA A 549 38.17 3.87 -10.61
CA ALA A 549 37.37 3.43 -11.75
C ALA A 549 36.35 4.53 -12.16
N VAL A 550 36.12 4.67 -13.46
CA VAL A 550 35.25 5.73 -14.02
C VAL A 550 33.85 5.62 -13.45
N GLN A 551 33.43 6.63 -12.70
CA GLN A 551 32.10 6.68 -12.09
C GLN A 551 31.10 7.25 -13.08
N LYS A 552 29.94 6.59 -13.28
CA LYS A 552 28.87 7.16 -14.13
C LYS A 552 28.19 8.31 -13.40
N ILE A 553 27.91 9.41 -14.11
CA ILE A 553 27.13 10.53 -13.57
C ILE A 553 25.63 10.18 -13.65
N PRO A 554 24.87 10.20 -12.54
CA PRO A 554 23.44 9.95 -12.58
C PRO A 554 22.66 11.17 -13.09
N ASP A 555 21.48 10.91 -13.69
CA ASP A 555 20.62 11.92 -14.31
C ASP A 555 20.34 13.13 -13.41
N SER A 556 19.97 12.88 -12.15
CA SER A 556 19.64 13.88 -11.13
C SER A 556 20.78 14.84 -10.77
N LEU A 557 22.05 14.47 -11.01
CA LEU A 557 23.20 15.35 -10.80
C LEU A 557 23.56 16.19 -12.04
N LEU A 558 22.91 15.96 -13.19
CA LEU A 558 23.05 16.75 -14.41
C LEU A 558 22.00 17.89 -14.48
N ALA A 559 21.07 17.91 -13.53
CA ALA A 559 20.12 18.99 -13.30
C ALA A 559 20.82 20.36 -13.21
N GLY A 560 20.35 21.35 -13.97
CA GLY A 560 20.89 22.70 -13.98
C GLY A 560 22.07 22.94 -14.93
N ALA A 561 22.58 21.91 -15.62
CA ALA A 561 23.60 22.09 -16.65
C ALA A 561 23.09 22.96 -17.81
N ASP A 562 23.91 23.91 -18.25
CA ASP A 562 23.61 24.76 -19.42
C ASP A 562 24.11 24.09 -20.70
N ILE A 563 23.25 23.99 -21.72
CA ILE A 563 23.57 23.41 -23.02
C ILE A 563 23.65 24.51 -24.07
N ARG A 564 24.68 24.47 -24.92
CA ARG A 564 24.89 25.40 -26.04
C ARG A 564 25.16 24.58 -27.30
N VAL A 565 24.37 24.77 -28.35
CA VAL A 565 24.49 24.00 -29.60
C VAL A 565 24.70 24.93 -30.78
N LEU A 566 25.77 24.71 -31.55
CA LEU A 566 26.05 25.43 -32.79
C LEU A 566 25.41 24.69 -33.97
N VAL A 567 24.39 25.31 -34.55
CA VAL A 567 23.61 24.79 -35.68
C VAL A 567 23.91 25.59 -36.94
N ALA A 568 24.17 24.91 -38.06
CA ALA A 568 24.51 25.50 -39.35
C ALA A 568 23.64 24.92 -40.48
N PRO A 569 23.45 25.60 -41.62
CA PRO A 569 22.85 24.96 -42.79
C PRO A 569 23.78 23.89 -43.34
N LYS A 570 23.19 22.80 -43.84
CA LYS A 570 23.95 21.78 -44.56
C LYS A 570 24.62 22.40 -45.78
N ARG A 571 25.93 22.13 -45.97
CA ARG A 571 26.73 22.82 -46.99
C ARG A 571 26.29 22.43 -48.41
N ALA A 572 25.47 23.28 -49.03
CA ALA A 572 24.96 23.04 -50.37
C ALA A 572 26.08 22.87 -51.41
N THR A 573 25.86 21.95 -52.36
CA THR A 573 26.68 21.82 -53.57
C THR A 573 26.70 23.14 -54.35
N ALA A 574 27.84 23.47 -54.95
CA ALA A 574 28.12 24.80 -55.51
C ALA A 574 27.02 25.29 -56.48
N GLY A 575 26.33 26.36 -56.10
CA GLY A 575 25.27 27.00 -56.90
C GLY A 575 24.10 27.59 -56.10
N ALA A 576 23.84 27.12 -54.87
CA ALA A 576 22.70 27.59 -54.08
C ALA A 576 22.96 28.92 -53.35
N THR A 577 22.33 30.00 -53.81
CA THR A 577 22.33 31.31 -53.15
C THR A 577 21.20 31.43 -52.11
N GLU A 578 21.45 30.92 -50.90
CA GLU A 578 21.00 31.50 -49.60
C GLU A 578 21.46 30.55 -48.47
N SER A 579 22.68 30.77 -47.97
CA SER A 579 23.24 29.96 -46.87
C SER A 579 23.07 30.71 -45.55
N TYR A 580 22.16 30.23 -44.70
CA TYR A 580 21.86 30.81 -43.39
C TYR A 580 23.12 30.94 -42.52
N PRO A 581 23.30 32.03 -41.74
CA PRO A 581 24.43 32.14 -40.82
C PRO A 581 24.37 31.05 -39.73
N PRO A 582 25.50 30.45 -39.33
CA PRO A 582 25.55 29.56 -38.18
C PRO A 582 25.08 30.28 -36.90
N ARG A 583 24.29 29.60 -36.07
CA ARG A 583 23.73 30.20 -34.83
C ARG A 583 23.83 29.27 -33.63
N THR A 584 24.07 29.86 -32.46
CA THR A 584 24.18 29.14 -31.20
C THR A 584 22.87 29.22 -30.42
N ILE A 585 22.14 28.11 -30.35
CA ILE A 585 20.97 27.97 -29.49
C ILE A 585 21.40 27.56 -28.07
N LYS A 586 20.61 27.93 -27.05
CA LYS A 586 20.95 27.72 -25.63
C LYS A 586 19.75 27.20 -24.85
N GLY A 587 19.97 26.23 -23.98
CA GLY A 587 18.96 25.68 -23.07
C GLY A 587 19.57 25.24 -21.76
N ARG A 588 18.76 24.71 -20.85
CA ARG A 588 19.18 24.20 -19.54
C ARG A 588 18.46 22.90 -19.23
N LEU A 589 19.21 21.90 -18.77
CA LEU A 589 18.64 20.66 -18.26
C LEU A 589 17.82 20.93 -17.00
N THR A 590 16.56 20.54 -17.02
CA THR A 590 15.68 20.50 -15.85
C THR A 590 15.24 19.07 -15.59
N ASN A 591 14.96 18.76 -14.33
CA ASN A 591 14.35 17.50 -13.96
C ASN A 591 12.88 17.58 -14.34
N GLY A 592 12.44 16.73 -15.27
CA GLY A 592 11.03 16.54 -15.53
C GLY A 592 10.40 15.73 -14.40
N SER A 593 9.29 16.21 -13.87
CA SER A 593 8.40 15.41 -13.03
C SER A 593 7.15 15.06 -13.82
N ARG A 594 6.74 13.79 -13.82
CA ARG A 594 5.44 13.34 -14.33
C ARG A 594 4.60 12.76 -13.19
N PRO A 595 3.27 12.94 -13.18
CA PRO A 595 2.41 12.26 -12.24
C PRO A 595 2.50 10.74 -12.45
N TRP A 596 2.52 9.99 -11.35
CA TRP A 596 2.49 8.53 -11.35
C TRP A 596 1.11 8.08 -11.84
N LYS A 597 1.08 7.62 -13.10
CA LYS A 597 -0.10 7.11 -13.78
C LYS A 597 0.30 5.95 -14.69
N VAL A 598 -0.55 4.92 -14.74
CA VAL A 598 -0.42 3.75 -15.61
C VAL A 598 -1.77 3.52 -16.28
N ALA A 599 -1.80 3.53 -17.62
CA ALA A 599 -3.02 3.30 -18.39
C ALA A 599 -3.17 1.82 -18.79
N GLY A 600 -4.41 1.39 -19.01
CA GLY A 600 -4.76 0.01 -19.38
C GLY A 600 -5.19 -0.88 -18.20
N ILE A 601 -5.39 -0.30 -17.01
CA ILE A 601 -5.69 -1.05 -15.78
C ILE A 601 -7.18 -0.97 -15.45
N SER A 602 -7.80 -2.13 -15.17
CA SER A 602 -9.24 -2.26 -14.93
C SER A 602 -9.59 -2.55 -13.46
N SER A 603 -8.69 -3.17 -12.68
CA SER A 603 -8.85 -3.36 -11.23
C SER A 603 -7.50 -3.53 -10.51
N ILE A 604 -7.50 -3.26 -9.20
CA ILE A 604 -6.41 -3.60 -8.27
C ILE A 604 -6.78 -4.91 -7.58
N LEU A 605 -5.81 -5.81 -7.38
CA LEU A 605 -6.00 -7.11 -6.73
C LEU A 605 -5.32 -7.17 -5.37
N ALA A 606 -4.02 -6.86 -5.28
CA ALA A 606 -3.27 -6.82 -4.02
C ALA A 606 -2.04 -5.92 -4.18
N ALA A 607 -1.25 -5.72 -3.13
CA ALA A 607 0.06 -5.08 -3.26
C ALA A 607 1.07 -5.54 -2.20
N SER A 608 2.34 -5.43 -2.57
CA SER A 608 3.52 -5.69 -1.76
C SER A 608 4.32 -4.40 -1.54
N GLU A 609 5.40 -4.50 -0.76
CA GLU A 609 6.39 -3.44 -0.49
C GLU A 609 6.81 -2.69 -1.77
N SER A 610 7.06 -3.42 -2.88
CA SER A 610 7.60 -2.90 -4.14
C SER A 610 6.62 -2.85 -5.30
N THR A 611 5.56 -3.66 -5.28
CA THR A 611 4.82 -4.05 -6.49
C THR A 611 3.32 -4.14 -6.23
N ILE A 612 2.51 -3.56 -7.12
CA ILE A 612 1.05 -3.63 -7.08
C ILE A 612 0.59 -4.66 -8.10
N TYR A 613 -0.28 -5.57 -7.67
CA TYR A 613 -0.87 -6.60 -8.49
C TYR A 613 -2.22 -6.11 -9.01
N CYS A 614 -2.34 -5.98 -10.33
CA CYS A 614 -3.50 -5.40 -10.99
C CYS A 614 -4.02 -6.29 -12.12
N GLU A 615 -5.18 -5.92 -12.63
CA GLU A 615 -5.82 -6.55 -13.78
C GLU A 615 -5.80 -5.59 -14.98
N ASP A 616 -5.16 -6.01 -16.07
CA ASP A 616 -5.19 -5.33 -17.37
C ASP A 616 -6.62 -5.39 -17.98
N LEU A 617 -6.97 -4.45 -18.85
CA LEU A 617 -8.15 -4.52 -19.73
C LEU A 617 -8.23 -5.83 -20.53
N ALA A 618 -7.09 -6.46 -20.84
CA ALA A 618 -7.01 -7.78 -21.47
C ALA A 618 -7.44 -8.95 -20.55
N GLY A 619 -7.75 -8.70 -19.27
CA GLY A 619 -8.01 -9.74 -18.28
C GLY A 619 -6.74 -10.46 -17.80
N THR A 620 -5.57 -9.88 -18.04
CA THR A 620 -4.24 -10.39 -17.64
C THR A 620 -3.86 -9.85 -16.26
N ILE A 621 -3.22 -10.65 -15.41
CA ILE A 621 -2.69 -10.16 -14.12
C ILE A 621 -1.32 -9.54 -14.37
N VAL A 622 -1.11 -8.31 -13.93
CA VAL A 622 0.11 -7.51 -14.18
C VAL A 622 0.69 -6.96 -12.88
N GLY A 623 2.02 -6.91 -12.79
CA GLY A 623 2.75 -6.30 -11.68
C GLY A 623 3.27 -4.92 -12.06
N ILE A 624 2.92 -3.90 -11.27
CA ILE A 624 3.34 -2.51 -11.47
C ILE A 624 4.27 -2.09 -10.35
N ASP A 625 5.45 -1.57 -10.69
CA ASP A 625 6.42 -1.02 -9.74
C ASP A 625 5.87 0.21 -9.00
N ARG A 626 5.76 0.16 -7.67
CA ARG A 626 5.28 1.27 -6.83
C ARG A 626 6.09 2.56 -7.03
N ARG A 627 7.39 2.45 -7.33
CA ARG A 627 8.32 3.59 -7.43
C ARG A 627 8.17 4.32 -8.77
N ASN A 628 8.33 3.59 -9.89
CA ASN A 628 8.44 4.17 -11.24
C ASN A 628 7.22 3.92 -12.17
N GLY A 629 6.25 3.10 -11.75
CA GLY A 629 5.04 2.81 -12.52
C GLY A 629 5.28 1.93 -13.76
N SER A 630 6.41 1.23 -13.85
CA SER A 630 6.71 0.29 -14.93
C SER A 630 6.05 -1.08 -14.71
N TYR A 631 5.76 -1.77 -15.80
CA TYR A 631 5.31 -3.17 -15.80
C TYR A 631 6.51 -4.09 -15.51
N GLN A 632 6.49 -4.77 -14.36
CA GLN A 632 7.54 -5.71 -13.92
C GLN A 632 7.28 -7.15 -14.38
N PHE A 633 6.02 -7.59 -14.35
CA PHE A 633 5.62 -8.91 -14.87
C PHE A 633 4.20 -8.85 -15.46
N SER A 634 3.86 -9.87 -16.25
CA SER A 634 2.52 -10.11 -16.79
C SER A 634 2.25 -11.62 -16.81
N MET A 635 1.03 -12.03 -16.45
CA MET A 635 0.61 -13.42 -16.32
C MET A 635 -0.83 -13.60 -16.80
N ASN A 636 -1.05 -14.46 -17.79
CA ASN A 636 -2.42 -14.83 -18.19
C ASN A 636 -3.09 -15.67 -17.08
N ALA A 637 -4.30 -15.27 -16.70
CA ALA A 637 -5.13 -15.96 -15.71
C ALA A 637 -6.59 -16.11 -16.20
N THR A 638 -6.81 -16.32 -17.50
CA THR A 638 -8.16 -16.34 -18.12
C THR A 638 -9.11 -17.35 -17.47
N ASP A 639 -8.62 -18.51 -17.02
CA ASP A 639 -9.40 -19.55 -16.33
C ASP A 639 -9.88 -19.12 -14.92
N GLN A 640 -9.35 -18.02 -14.38
CA GLN A 640 -9.59 -17.55 -13.02
C GLN A 640 -10.51 -16.33 -13.01
N SER A 641 -11.81 -16.62 -13.11
CA SER A 641 -12.88 -15.63 -13.32
C SER A 641 -13.22 -14.78 -12.09
N ILE A 642 -12.86 -15.23 -10.88
CA ILE A 642 -13.04 -14.48 -9.63
C ILE A 642 -11.66 -14.11 -9.11
N ARG A 643 -11.46 -12.83 -8.81
CA ARG A 643 -10.18 -12.27 -8.38
C ARG A 643 -10.46 -11.37 -7.18
N LEU A 644 -9.80 -11.65 -6.06
CA LEU A 644 -10.07 -10.95 -4.81
C LEU A 644 -9.28 -9.64 -4.76
N PHE A 645 -9.96 -8.56 -4.37
CA PHE A 645 -9.30 -7.38 -3.82
C PHE A 645 -8.89 -7.68 -2.37
N ASN A 646 -7.59 -7.86 -2.15
CA ASN A 646 -6.96 -8.12 -0.87
C ASN A 646 -6.27 -6.84 -0.37
N ASP A 647 -6.82 -6.24 0.69
CA ASP A 647 -6.24 -5.09 1.39
C ASP A 647 -5.54 -5.47 2.71
N ARG A 648 -5.30 -6.77 2.94
CA ARG A 648 -4.74 -7.32 4.18
C ARG A 648 -3.33 -7.85 4.02
N THR A 649 -3.03 -8.56 2.94
CA THR A 649 -1.72 -9.18 2.71
C THR A 649 -1.21 -9.00 1.28
N ASP A 650 0.08 -9.28 1.05
CA ASP A 650 0.70 -9.26 -0.29
C ASP A 650 0.23 -10.38 -1.24
N ARG A 651 -0.66 -11.26 -0.79
CA ARG A 651 -1.11 -12.44 -1.55
C ARG A 651 -2.18 -12.08 -2.58
N VAL A 652 -1.95 -12.48 -3.84
CA VAL A 652 -2.99 -12.42 -4.89
C VAL A 652 -3.82 -13.70 -4.81
N ILE A 653 -5.13 -13.56 -4.62
CA ILE A 653 -6.02 -14.71 -4.40
C ILE A 653 -7.08 -14.73 -5.49
N THR A 654 -7.18 -15.85 -6.19
CA THR A 654 -8.07 -16.02 -7.36
C THR A 654 -8.80 -17.35 -7.31
N SER A 655 -9.91 -17.46 -8.05
CA SER A 655 -10.67 -18.69 -8.18
C SER A 655 -11.32 -18.83 -9.56
N SER A 656 -11.44 -20.08 -10.02
CA SER A 656 -12.41 -20.42 -11.07
C SER A 656 -13.85 -20.33 -10.54
N LEU A 657 -14.84 -20.27 -11.44
CA LEU A 657 -16.26 -20.41 -11.07
C LEU A 657 -16.58 -21.80 -10.52
N SER A 658 -15.80 -22.83 -10.86
CA SER A 658 -15.90 -24.20 -10.33
C SER A 658 -15.27 -24.39 -8.94
N GLY A 659 -14.80 -23.31 -8.30
CA GLY A 659 -14.28 -23.31 -6.93
C GLY A 659 -12.84 -23.81 -6.77
N GLN A 660 -12.05 -23.87 -7.84
CA GLN A 660 -10.61 -24.06 -7.73
C GLN A 660 -9.98 -22.73 -7.32
N VAL A 661 -9.62 -22.60 -6.04
CA VAL A 661 -8.97 -21.42 -5.46
C VAL A 661 -7.45 -21.59 -5.59
N THR A 662 -6.77 -20.57 -6.09
CA THR A 662 -5.30 -20.49 -6.14
C THR A 662 -4.85 -19.26 -5.38
N LEU A 663 -3.82 -19.43 -4.54
CA LEU A 663 -3.13 -18.33 -3.91
C LEU A 663 -1.74 -18.18 -4.55
N TRP A 664 -1.43 -16.96 -4.95
CA TRP A 664 -0.16 -16.59 -5.57
C TRP A 664 0.62 -15.66 -4.63
N ALA A 665 1.91 -15.92 -4.51
CA ALA A 665 2.83 -15.21 -3.63
C ALA A 665 4.01 -14.63 -4.42
N GLU A 666 4.58 -13.55 -3.89
CA GLU A 666 5.77 -12.93 -4.43
C GLU A 666 7.02 -13.78 -4.13
N ARG A 667 7.65 -14.31 -5.18
CA ARG A 667 8.92 -15.02 -5.11
C ARG A 667 10.03 -14.07 -5.55
N ARG A 668 10.85 -13.62 -4.59
CA ARG A 668 12.05 -12.80 -4.82
C ARG A 668 13.28 -13.69 -4.93
N ILE A 669 13.83 -13.77 -6.13
CA ILE A 669 15.15 -14.36 -6.38
C ILE A 669 16.18 -13.22 -6.28
N GLN A 670 17.13 -13.32 -5.36
CA GLN A 670 18.31 -12.44 -5.32
C GLN A 670 19.36 -12.96 -6.30
N TYR A 671 19.67 -12.14 -7.30
CA TYR A 671 20.77 -12.38 -8.21
C TYR A 671 22.04 -11.70 -7.71
N GLY A 672 23.11 -12.47 -7.53
CA GLY A 672 24.46 -11.94 -7.41
C GLY A 672 25.10 -11.76 -8.77
N VAL A 673 26.14 -10.94 -8.84
CA VAL A 673 26.87 -10.66 -10.07
C VAL A 673 28.35 -11.02 -9.87
N THR A 674 28.84 -11.97 -10.66
CA THR A 674 30.22 -12.48 -10.59
C THR A 674 31.01 -11.99 -11.81
N PRO A 675 32.15 -11.31 -11.63
CA PRO A 675 33.01 -10.92 -12.76
C PRO A 675 33.68 -12.17 -13.35
N VAL A 676 33.60 -12.32 -14.68
CA VAL A 676 34.24 -13.39 -15.43
C VAL A 676 35.18 -12.77 -16.48
N PRO A 677 36.48 -13.11 -16.49
CA PRO A 677 37.41 -12.60 -17.50
C PRO A 677 37.13 -13.23 -18.87
N VAL A 678 37.21 -12.41 -19.92
CA VAL A 678 37.05 -12.82 -21.33
C VAL A 678 38.20 -12.21 -22.13
N VAL A 679 38.49 -12.77 -23.32
CA VAL A 679 39.49 -12.20 -24.22
C VAL A 679 39.03 -10.79 -24.65
N GLY A 680 39.72 -9.76 -24.14
CA GLY A 680 39.40 -8.35 -24.39
C GLY A 680 38.66 -7.61 -23.26
N GLY A 681 38.30 -8.25 -22.14
CA GLY A 681 37.69 -7.53 -21.02
C GLY A 681 37.08 -8.39 -19.91
N LEU A 682 36.20 -7.76 -19.12
CA LEU A 682 35.40 -8.42 -18.08
C LEU A 682 33.94 -8.49 -18.55
N THR A 683 33.32 -9.66 -18.43
CA THR A 683 31.86 -9.83 -18.47
C THR A 683 31.33 -10.10 -17.07
N TRP A 684 30.02 -9.98 -16.89
CA TRP A 684 29.36 -10.13 -15.61
C TRP A 684 28.34 -11.26 -15.68
N LEU A 685 28.63 -12.36 -14.99
CA LEU A 685 27.73 -13.50 -14.87
C LEU A 685 26.72 -13.22 -13.75
N VAL A 686 25.45 -13.09 -14.13
CA VAL A 686 24.33 -12.92 -13.18
C VAL A 686 23.84 -14.31 -12.77
N THR A 687 23.93 -14.63 -11.48
CA THR A 687 23.54 -15.95 -10.93
C THR A 687 22.59 -15.80 -9.75
N PRO A 688 21.57 -16.67 -9.61
CA PRO A 688 20.75 -16.69 -8.39
C PRO A 688 21.63 -17.11 -7.21
N VAL A 689 21.71 -16.25 -6.19
CA VAL A 689 22.51 -16.47 -4.97
C VAL A 689 21.64 -16.95 -3.81
N ALA A 690 20.44 -16.38 -3.67
CA ALA A 690 19.48 -16.77 -2.66
C ALA A 690 18.05 -16.67 -3.20
N GLU A 691 17.23 -17.65 -2.83
CA GLU A 691 15.78 -17.54 -2.96
C GLU A 691 15.21 -17.06 -1.62
N LEU A 692 14.62 -15.87 -1.60
CA LEU A 692 13.81 -15.46 -0.45
C LEU A 692 12.40 -15.97 -0.65
N GLN A 693 12.26 -17.28 -0.44
CA GLN A 693 10.97 -17.94 -0.28
C GLN A 693 10.30 -17.34 0.97
N THR A 694 9.08 -16.85 0.83
CA THR A 694 8.31 -16.27 1.94
C THR A 694 7.11 -17.16 2.19
N ASP A 695 7.26 -18.13 3.09
CA ASP A 695 6.15 -19.03 3.46
C ASP A 695 4.95 -18.22 4.00
N PHE A 696 5.28 -17.13 4.71
CA PHE A 696 4.38 -16.11 5.25
C PHE A 696 4.31 -14.87 4.35
N ALA A 697 3.26 -14.06 4.49
CA ALA A 697 3.24 -12.72 3.91
C ALA A 697 4.21 -11.79 4.65
N ARG A 698 4.81 -10.83 3.91
CA ARG A 698 5.60 -9.74 4.46
C ARG A 698 4.72 -8.54 4.77
N TYR A 699 3.88 -8.15 3.82
CA TYR A 699 2.88 -7.13 4.05
C TYR A 699 1.71 -7.74 4.80
N HIS A 700 1.44 -7.22 6.00
CA HIS A 700 0.22 -7.41 6.77
C HIS A 700 -0.29 -6.02 7.13
N ARG A 701 -1.60 -5.76 7.00
CA ARG A 701 -2.19 -4.47 7.39
C ARG A 701 -2.25 -4.30 8.91
N ASN A 702 -2.43 -5.38 9.67
CA ASN A 702 -2.53 -5.35 11.14
C ASN A 702 -1.52 -6.31 11.81
N PRO A 703 -0.19 -6.12 11.62
CA PRO A 703 0.83 -7.12 11.94
C PRO A 703 0.93 -7.51 13.43
N GLU A 704 0.40 -6.70 14.34
CA GLU A 704 0.40 -6.96 15.79
C GLU A 704 -0.67 -7.98 16.24
N GLN A 705 -1.68 -8.28 15.41
CA GLN A 705 -2.81 -9.15 15.79
C GLN A 705 -2.66 -10.60 15.29
N ARG A 706 -1.51 -11.25 15.58
CA ARG A 706 -1.32 -12.68 15.28
C ARG A 706 -2.01 -13.58 16.32
N PRO A 707 -3.12 -14.27 16.02
CA PRO A 707 -3.49 -15.45 16.79
C PRO A 707 -2.45 -16.56 16.56
N LEU A 708 -2.23 -17.42 17.55
CA LEU A 708 -1.55 -18.69 17.30
C LEU A 708 -2.48 -19.56 16.45
N MET A 709 -2.12 -19.82 15.20
CA MET A 709 -2.90 -20.70 14.32
C MET A 709 -2.93 -22.10 14.94
N PRO A 710 -4.10 -22.75 15.05
CA PRO A 710 -4.19 -24.11 15.56
C PRO A 710 -3.63 -25.09 14.51
N ASP A 711 -2.67 -25.92 14.93
CA ASP A 711 -2.15 -27.03 14.12
C ASP A 711 -3.31 -27.95 13.69
N VAL A 712 -3.64 -27.94 12.40
CA VAL A 712 -4.60 -28.88 11.82
C VAL A 712 -3.84 -30.18 11.52
N PRO A 713 -4.07 -31.27 12.28
CA PRO A 713 -3.46 -32.56 11.96
C PRO A 713 -3.84 -32.96 10.54
N ALA A 714 -2.90 -33.50 9.78
CA ALA A 714 -3.16 -33.91 8.41
C ALA A 714 -4.29 -34.96 8.41
N ARG A 715 -5.44 -34.61 7.82
CA ARG A 715 -6.53 -35.56 7.61
C ARG A 715 -6.01 -36.65 6.70
N GLU A 716 -5.85 -37.86 7.24
CA GLU A 716 -5.47 -39.03 6.45
C GLU A 716 -6.42 -39.14 5.25
N PRO A 717 -5.91 -39.45 4.04
CA PRO A 717 -6.76 -39.60 2.88
C PRO A 717 -7.74 -40.72 3.18
N GLN A 718 -9.05 -40.40 3.20
CA GLN A 718 -10.08 -41.40 3.40
C GLN A 718 -10.05 -42.35 2.20
N VAL A 719 -9.35 -43.46 2.37
CA VAL A 719 -9.31 -44.58 1.42
C VAL A 719 -10.76 -44.94 1.15
N ALA A 720 -11.18 -44.80 -0.10
CA ALA A 720 -12.52 -45.19 -0.51
C ALA A 720 -12.66 -46.70 -0.30
N THR A 721 -13.33 -47.08 0.78
CA THR A 721 -13.75 -48.47 1.02
C THR A 721 -14.59 -48.89 -0.17
N ALA A 722 -14.03 -49.79 -0.99
CA ALA A 722 -14.75 -50.35 -2.13
C ALA A 722 -16.06 -51.00 -1.64
N PRO A 723 -17.15 -50.93 -2.43
CA PRO A 723 -18.40 -51.56 -2.04
C PRO A 723 -18.22 -53.08 -1.93
N ASP A 724 -18.58 -53.65 -0.78
CA ASP A 724 -18.48 -55.09 -0.52
C ASP A 724 -19.30 -55.90 -1.53
N SER A 725 -18.62 -56.55 -2.47
CA SER A 725 -19.21 -57.34 -3.55
C SER A 725 -19.41 -58.82 -3.17
N THR A 726 -19.89 -59.06 -1.95
CA THR A 726 -20.03 -60.40 -1.32
C THR A 726 -21.46 -60.70 -0.86
N ALA A 727 -22.41 -60.59 -1.79
CA ALA A 727 -23.81 -61.00 -1.60
C ALA A 727 -24.24 -62.05 -2.65
N ALA A 728 -23.58 -63.21 -2.67
CA ALA A 728 -23.94 -64.35 -3.52
C ALA A 728 -23.59 -65.68 -2.83
N GLY A 729 -24.61 -66.51 -2.58
CA GLY A 729 -24.48 -67.85 -1.97
C GLY A 729 -24.91 -67.89 -0.50
N GLY A 730 -26.10 -68.43 -0.24
CA GLY A 730 -26.74 -68.53 1.08
C GLY A 730 -28.24 -68.73 0.93
#